data_AF-A0A9Q9U509-F1
#
_entry.id   AF-A0A9Q9U509-F1
#
_cell.length_a   1.000
_cell.length_b   1.000
_cell.length_c   1.000
_cell.angle_alpha   90.00
_cell.angle_beta   90.00
_cell.angle_gamma   90.00
#
_symmetry.space_group_name_H-M   'P 1'
#
loop_
_entity.id
_entity.type
_entity.pdbx_description
1 polymer ?
#
loop_
_entity_poly.entity_id
_entity_poly.type
_entity_poly.pdbx_seq_one_letter_code
_entity_poly.pdbx_strand_id
1 'polypeptide(L)'
;DSSSLPCSNCTKSQRECKAGSFFLFRPGIKSKTSKTSKTSKTRDKSRRNRNATLTLAETNSDTVKTSLPSDTDSHPVSTSSGVSRALALIQEQTSLPNSIDNDQTYQNSINNPLSINELLCSETDGTLPSGDCTTPPFIVKPGSLYVDRPVAQAIDYRAAELLLHFKTVVAKPWFEVTDPGFTNEALRRAPRCPLLLYSLLAVSSSHKSRFLDDPDIAQDYARYGEEYHEKCISLLLPMLNDSESITDGAFLACSTILRWYEELSAPIHGRDDARHLLGGYASVTESFEQDLTWEGFRGAALWIHLRQDIFNAVINQRVPRTNVKELEIDRSSSPADETIWAKRVLCLEAEVVEYCLGGEGSSIQQYKALEARLEDWDSQKPQTFTPVLYQERDPSQGVSFPIVSVLLDSCVFGLSHYYFAMLMMLVHDPRMPKVGTQYLECQKEIRIRILHFLRLLCGLASSSPVPPARGMTCLALSLLPEPPPRKRTKPMEVLCVGLPRSATESLQTALLKLGYDHTYHGWDIVYETPSYSSKWVRLCRKKWFGSLDGNTTITKEEFDEILGHSVAVTDAAASVFAAELIAAYPDAKVVLNYRKDLDAWHESAVKTLVSVNENWALYILSCLGKVPFWGWHVYERFMWPGLFRALDGNIETGIARNGKWVYKEHCNMIRGLVPKEKLLEWNVEDGWEPLCKFLDKTVPDEPFPHVNKASGWENHEAEVTKRYLTSALSGVAVVSAVGIATSAIAYKTMW
;
A
#
# COMPACT_ATOMS: atom_id res chain seq x y z
N ASP A 1 -29.71 36.64 -7.76
CA ASP A 1 -29.09 36.84 -9.08
C ASP A 1 -27.99 35.84 -9.33
N SER A 2 -28.32 34.82 -10.10
CA SER A 2 -27.45 33.73 -10.54
C SER A 2 -26.95 34.01 -11.95
N SER A 3 -25.67 34.35 -12.10
CA SER A 3 -25.01 34.40 -13.41
C SER A 3 -23.79 33.48 -13.39
N SER A 4 -24.01 32.21 -13.77
CA SER A 4 -22.96 31.25 -14.06
C SER A 4 -22.23 31.64 -15.35
N LEU A 5 -20.91 31.79 -15.30
CA LEU A 5 -20.07 32.00 -16.48
C LEU A 5 -20.02 30.70 -17.34
N PRO A 6 -20.12 30.79 -18.69
CA PRO A 6 -20.06 29.62 -19.57
C PRO A 6 -18.64 29.08 -19.78
N CYS A 7 -18.50 27.76 -20.00
CA CYS A 7 -17.20 27.14 -20.25
C CYS A 7 -16.65 27.44 -21.66
N SER A 8 -15.33 27.38 -21.81
CA SER A 8 -14.57 27.82 -23.01
C SER A 8 -15.02 27.19 -24.33
N ASN A 9 -15.51 25.94 -24.31
CA ASN A 9 -16.02 25.25 -25.49
C ASN A 9 -17.40 25.75 -25.95
N CYS A 10 -18.24 26.24 -25.03
CA CYS A 10 -19.55 26.81 -25.37
C CYS A 10 -19.40 28.25 -25.92
N THR A 11 -18.45 29.01 -25.38
CA THR A 11 -18.11 30.36 -25.87
C THR A 11 -17.61 30.35 -27.31
N LYS A 12 -16.84 29.32 -27.70
CA LYS A 12 -16.33 29.17 -29.08
C LYS A 12 -17.39 28.70 -30.10
N SER A 13 -18.49 28.10 -29.66
CA SER A 13 -19.48 27.47 -30.55
C SER A 13 -20.82 28.21 -30.65
N GLN A 14 -20.99 29.35 -29.94
CA GLN A 14 -22.24 30.12 -29.86
C GLN A 14 -23.49 29.25 -29.58
N ARG A 15 -23.34 28.21 -28.75
CA ARG A 15 -24.44 27.34 -28.30
C ARG A 15 -24.74 27.59 -26.82
N GLU A 16 -26.00 27.49 -26.44
CA GLU A 16 -26.41 27.51 -25.02
C GLU A 16 -25.76 26.35 -24.25
N CYS A 17 -25.13 26.65 -23.12
CA CYS A 17 -24.50 25.67 -22.24
C CYS A 17 -25.57 24.93 -21.42
N LYS A 18 -25.82 23.65 -21.72
CA LYS A 18 -26.78 22.79 -20.99
C LYS A 18 -26.13 21.87 -19.94
N ALA A 19 -24.89 22.13 -19.53
CA ALA A 19 -24.20 21.33 -18.53
C ALA A 19 -24.20 22.04 -17.16
N GLY A 20 -25.37 22.16 -16.56
CA GLY A 20 -25.53 22.46 -15.14
C GLY A 20 -26.11 21.23 -14.45
N SER A 21 -25.45 20.77 -13.37
CA SER A 21 -25.84 19.66 -12.46
C SER A 21 -25.63 18.21 -12.93
N PHE A 22 -24.42 17.66 -12.75
CA PHE A 22 -24.17 16.21 -12.78
C PHE A 22 -23.12 15.77 -11.73
N PHE A 23 -23.36 16.09 -10.46
CA PHE A 23 -22.84 15.32 -9.30
C PHE A 23 -23.82 15.50 -8.13
N LEU A 24 -25.04 14.98 -8.31
CA LEU A 24 -25.98 14.73 -7.22
C LEU A 24 -26.67 13.39 -7.49
N PHE A 25 -26.72 12.56 -6.44
CA PHE A 25 -27.47 11.31 -6.31
C PHE A 25 -28.71 11.19 -7.22
N ARG A 26 -28.89 10.03 -7.89
CA ARG A 26 -30.19 9.68 -8.50
C ARG A 26 -31.26 9.54 -7.40
N PRO A 27 -32.36 10.33 -7.42
CA PRO A 27 -33.55 10.07 -6.63
C PRO A 27 -34.44 9.01 -7.32
N GLY A 28 -35.25 8.31 -6.52
CA GLY A 28 -35.91 7.05 -6.85
C GLY A 28 -36.91 7.04 -8.01
N ILE A 29 -37.24 5.81 -8.43
CA ILE A 29 -38.37 5.51 -9.31
C ILE A 29 -39.44 4.74 -8.53
N LYS A 30 -40.66 5.21 -8.75
CA LYS A 30 -41.94 4.87 -8.14
C LYS A 30 -42.40 3.43 -8.41
N SER A 31 -43.26 2.99 -7.49
CA SER A 31 -43.98 1.72 -7.46
C SER A 31 -44.87 1.46 -8.69
N LYS A 32 -44.99 0.17 -9.03
CA LYS A 32 -46.21 -0.41 -9.61
C LYS A 32 -46.58 -1.68 -8.85
N THR A 33 -47.88 -1.78 -8.61
CA THR A 33 -48.63 -2.65 -7.72
C THR A 33 -48.95 -4.06 -8.24
N SER A 34 -49.27 -4.95 -7.28
CA SER A 34 -50.05 -6.21 -7.37
C SER A 34 -49.24 -7.46 -7.78
N LYS A 35 -49.35 -8.66 -7.19
CA LYS A 35 -50.52 -9.35 -6.60
C LYS A 35 -50.06 -10.61 -5.81
N THR A 36 -50.71 -10.85 -4.66
CA THR A 36 -51.13 -12.16 -4.08
C THR A 36 -50.16 -13.34 -3.84
N SER A 37 -49.97 -13.63 -2.54
CA SER A 37 -50.36 -14.86 -1.81
C SER A 37 -49.69 -16.23 -2.10
N LYS A 38 -49.15 -16.84 -1.03
CA LYS A 38 -49.54 -18.14 -0.39
C LYS A 38 -48.38 -19.11 -0.06
N THR A 39 -48.40 -19.50 1.24
CA THR A 39 -48.12 -20.84 1.84
C THR A 39 -46.75 -21.48 1.59
N SER A 40 -45.88 -21.54 2.60
CA SER A 40 -45.79 -22.58 3.66
C SER A 40 -45.54 -24.00 3.15
N LYS A 41 -44.42 -24.59 3.59
CA LYS A 41 -44.41 -25.89 4.29
C LYS A 41 -43.02 -26.20 4.84
N THR A 42 -43.00 -26.31 6.16
CA THR A 42 -42.04 -27.01 6.99
C THR A 42 -41.83 -28.46 6.56
N ARG A 43 -40.61 -28.97 6.74
CA ARG A 43 -40.45 -30.33 7.25
C ARG A 43 -39.14 -30.53 8.01
N ASP A 44 -39.36 -30.83 9.27
CA ASP A 44 -38.49 -31.28 10.34
C ASP A 44 -37.94 -32.70 10.07
N LYS A 45 -36.73 -33.01 10.58
CA LYS A 45 -36.37 -34.31 11.19
C LYS A 45 -34.91 -34.37 11.68
N SER A 46 -34.77 -34.09 12.98
CA SER A 46 -34.09 -34.86 14.04
C SER A 46 -32.95 -35.87 13.76
N ARG A 47 -31.92 -35.73 14.62
CA ARG A 47 -31.25 -36.74 15.48
C ARG A 47 -30.27 -37.77 14.88
N ARG A 48 -29.02 -37.76 15.39
CA ARG A 48 -28.56 -38.61 16.52
C ARG A 48 -27.12 -38.30 16.96
N ASN A 49 -26.95 -38.14 18.27
CA ASN A 49 -25.70 -38.20 19.04
C ASN A 49 -25.18 -39.64 19.14
N ARG A 50 -23.85 -39.80 19.26
CA ARG A 50 -23.19 -40.75 20.18
C ARG A 50 -21.85 -40.19 20.66
N ASN A 51 -21.73 -40.07 21.98
CA ASN A 51 -20.47 -39.90 22.72
C ASN A 51 -19.78 -41.27 22.89
N ALA A 52 -18.45 -41.26 23.00
CA ALA A 52 -17.71 -42.20 23.83
C ALA A 52 -16.35 -41.59 24.24
N THR A 53 -16.18 -41.45 25.55
CA THR A 53 -14.96 -41.10 26.28
C THR A 53 -14.06 -42.33 26.44
N LEU A 54 -12.74 -42.18 26.50
CA LEU A 54 -11.83 -43.07 27.25
C LEU A 54 -10.48 -42.38 27.53
N THR A 55 -9.87 -42.80 28.63
CA THR A 55 -8.91 -42.13 29.51
C THR A 55 -7.43 -42.54 29.33
N LEU A 56 -6.55 -41.59 29.66
CA LEU A 56 -5.17 -41.62 30.22
C LEU A 56 -4.34 -42.92 30.26
N ALA A 57 -3.05 -42.79 29.89
CA ALA A 57 -1.92 -43.48 30.51
C ALA A 57 -0.62 -42.67 30.36
N GLU A 58 0.11 -42.50 31.48
CA GLU A 58 1.46 -41.93 31.61
C GLU A 58 2.52 -43.02 31.39
N THR A 59 3.69 -42.67 30.83
CA THR A 59 4.97 -43.34 31.12
C THR A 59 6.18 -42.40 30.97
N ASN A 60 7.16 -42.66 31.83
CA ASN A 60 8.35 -41.88 32.21
C ASN A 60 9.52 -41.83 31.20
N SER A 61 10.38 -40.83 31.46
CA SER A 61 11.86 -40.80 31.40
C SER A 61 12.61 -41.11 30.10
N ASP A 62 13.45 -40.18 29.64
CA ASP A 62 14.89 -40.27 29.91
C ASP A 62 15.69 -39.03 29.49
N THR A 63 16.77 -38.83 30.24
CA THR A 63 17.65 -37.66 30.25
C THR A 63 18.89 -37.96 29.41
N VAL A 64 19.26 -37.12 28.45
CA VAL A 64 20.61 -37.14 27.88
C VAL A 64 21.18 -35.73 27.85
N LYS A 65 22.15 -35.49 28.75
CA LYS A 65 23.07 -34.36 28.74
C LYS A 65 24.10 -34.57 27.64
N THR A 66 24.36 -33.55 26.84
CA THR A 66 25.65 -33.37 26.16
C THR A 66 26.07 -31.91 26.27
N SER A 67 27.37 -31.72 26.49
CA SER A 67 28.01 -30.55 27.07
C SER A 67 29.03 -29.94 26.11
N LEU A 68 29.07 -28.60 26.08
CA LEU A 68 30.20 -27.68 25.83
C LEU A 68 30.75 -27.58 24.38
N PRO A 69 31.43 -26.46 23.98
CA PRO A 69 31.97 -25.38 24.82
C PRO A 69 31.56 -23.93 24.46
N SER A 70 31.79 -23.10 25.47
CA SER A 70 31.82 -21.63 25.49
C SER A 70 33.05 -21.08 24.78
N ASP A 71 32.87 -20.08 23.91
CA ASP A 71 33.90 -19.10 23.57
C ASP A 71 33.32 -17.69 23.75
N THR A 72 33.79 -17.04 24.80
CA THR A 72 33.62 -15.62 25.10
C THR A 72 34.79 -14.86 24.49
N ASP A 73 34.55 -14.04 23.48
CA ASP A 73 35.47 -12.96 23.12
C ASP A 73 34.74 -11.63 23.29
N SER A 74 35.24 -10.85 24.24
CA SER A 74 34.80 -9.50 24.58
C SER A 74 35.73 -8.52 23.88
N HIS A 75 35.18 -7.68 23.00
CA HIS A 75 35.88 -6.52 22.45
C HIS A 75 35.40 -5.23 23.14
N PRO A 76 36.32 -4.31 23.48
CA PRO A 76 36.02 -3.12 24.28
C PRO A 76 35.31 -2.06 23.43
N VAL A 77 34.25 -1.48 23.98
CA VAL A 77 33.52 -0.34 23.40
C VAL A 77 34.37 0.92 23.56
N SER A 78 34.82 1.51 22.46
CA SER A 78 35.34 2.88 22.44
C SER A 78 34.17 3.87 22.33
N THR A 79 34.19 4.89 23.19
CA THR A 79 33.20 5.96 23.25
C THR A 79 33.36 6.93 22.08
N SER A 80 32.66 6.67 20.97
CA SER A 80 32.34 7.71 19.97
C SER A 80 31.07 8.44 20.40
N SER A 81 31.05 9.78 20.36
CA SER A 81 29.85 10.58 20.64
C SER A 81 28.65 10.14 19.79
N GLY A 82 27.43 10.16 20.33
CA GLY A 82 26.20 9.81 19.61
C GLY A 82 26.04 10.53 18.26
N VAL A 83 26.51 11.77 18.15
CA VAL A 83 26.58 12.58 16.91
C VAL A 83 27.46 11.92 15.83
N SER A 84 28.61 11.35 16.20
CA SER A 84 29.51 10.67 15.26
C SER A 84 28.89 9.38 14.72
N ARG A 85 28.06 8.69 15.52
CA ARG A 85 27.34 7.48 15.13
C ARG A 85 26.17 7.78 14.20
N ALA A 86 25.43 8.86 14.43
CA ALA A 86 24.37 9.32 13.54
C ALA A 86 24.92 9.78 12.17
N LEU A 87 26.02 10.52 12.16
CA LEU A 87 26.71 10.93 10.92
C LEU A 87 27.31 9.73 10.16
N ALA A 88 27.87 8.76 10.88
CA ALA A 88 28.34 7.50 10.29
C ALA A 88 27.18 6.71 9.65
N LEU A 89 26.02 6.64 10.30
CA LEU A 89 24.82 5.98 9.76
C LEU A 89 24.23 6.71 8.53
N ILE A 90 24.28 8.05 8.52
CA ILE A 90 23.94 8.86 7.34
C ILE A 90 24.90 8.56 6.18
N GLN A 91 26.21 8.42 6.46
CA GLN A 91 27.22 8.04 5.47
C GLN A 91 27.09 6.60 4.99
N GLU A 92 26.77 5.66 5.88
CA GLU A 92 26.62 4.23 5.57
C GLU A 92 25.41 3.96 4.65
N GLN A 93 24.31 4.72 4.81
CA GLN A 93 23.17 4.68 3.88
C GLN A 93 23.47 5.34 2.52
N THR A 94 24.44 6.26 2.45
CA THR A 94 24.91 6.80 1.16
C THR A 94 25.91 5.89 0.43
N SER A 95 26.38 4.83 1.07
CA SER A 95 27.32 3.85 0.49
C SER A 95 26.66 2.51 0.15
N LEU A 96 25.82 2.49 -0.88
CA LEU A 96 25.51 1.31 -1.70
C LEU A 96 25.81 1.68 -3.16
N PRO A 97 26.27 0.73 -4.00
CA PRO A 97 27.22 1.03 -5.06
C PRO A 97 26.66 1.98 -6.11
N ASN A 98 27.40 3.07 -6.33
CA ASN A 98 27.29 3.94 -7.50
C ASN A 98 27.24 3.10 -8.78
N SER A 99 26.08 3.09 -9.44
CA SER A 99 26.03 2.80 -10.87
C SER A 99 25.01 3.71 -11.55
N ILE A 100 25.56 4.74 -12.22
CA ILE A 100 25.10 5.29 -13.51
C ILE A 100 23.85 6.19 -13.40
N ASP A 101 23.75 7.40 -13.93
CA ASP A 101 24.61 8.27 -14.73
C ASP A 101 24.22 9.72 -14.37
N ASN A 102 25.20 10.62 -14.30
CA ASN A 102 24.93 12.05 -14.37
C ASN A 102 24.50 12.36 -15.81
N ASP A 103 23.22 12.71 -16.01
CA ASP A 103 22.85 13.40 -17.24
C ASP A 103 21.89 14.57 -17.00
N GLN A 104 22.07 15.56 -17.85
CA GLN A 104 21.89 16.98 -17.60
C GLN A 104 20.43 17.43 -17.66
N THR A 105 19.93 18.02 -16.58
CA THR A 105 18.95 19.11 -16.64
C THR A 105 18.88 19.75 -15.27
N TYR A 106 19.70 20.78 -15.02
CA TYR A 106 19.52 21.88 -14.07
C TYR A 106 20.83 22.67 -14.01
N GLN A 107 21.12 23.42 -15.08
CA GLN A 107 21.99 24.60 -14.92
C GLN A 107 21.13 25.73 -14.37
N ASN A 108 20.96 25.78 -13.05
CA ASN A 108 20.65 27.03 -12.38
C ASN A 108 21.93 27.56 -11.75
N SER A 109 22.24 28.80 -12.09
CA SER A 109 23.42 29.56 -11.68
C SER A 109 23.73 29.37 -10.19
N ILE A 110 24.99 29.05 -9.90
CA ILE A 110 25.58 29.12 -8.57
C ILE A 110 25.50 30.59 -8.12
N ASN A 111 24.44 30.93 -7.39
CA ASN A 111 24.42 32.09 -6.52
C ASN A 111 24.80 31.59 -5.13
N ASN A 112 25.77 32.25 -4.51
CA ASN A 112 26.19 31.96 -3.13
C ASN A 112 24.96 31.86 -2.21
N PRO A 113 24.93 30.91 -1.25
CA PRO A 113 23.82 30.81 -0.31
C PRO A 113 23.67 32.14 0.43
N LEU A 114 22.49 32.74 0.33
CA LEU A 114 22.13 33.96 1.03
C LEU A 114 22.33 33.75 2.54
N SER A 115 22.89 34.76 3.20
CA SER A 115 23.00 34.82 4.65
C SER A 115 21.61 34.74 5.30
N ILE A 116 21.48 34.16 6.50
CA ILE A 116 20.23 34.14 7.28
C ILE A 116 19.60 35.54 7.38
N ASN A 117 20.42 36.59 7.39
CA ASN A 117 19.96 37.99 7.38
C ASN A 117 19.36 38.43 6.04
N GLU A 118 19.85 37.92 4.91
CA GLU A 118 19.33 38.23 3.59
C GLU A 118 18.01 37.50 3.31
N LEU A 119 17.82 36.31 3.89
CA LEU A 119 16.58 35.52 3.79
C LEU A 119 15.41 36.12 4.58
N LEU A 120 15.72 36.88 5.65
CA LEU A 120 14.73 37.55 6.50
C LEU A 120 14.41 38.98 6.02
N CYS A 121 15.26 39.57 5.18
CA CYS A 121 15.08 40.91 4.63
C CYS A 121 14.41 40.96 3.25
N SER A 122 14.21 39.82 2.57
CA SER A 122 13.64 39.77 1.22
C SER A 122 12.11 39.93 1.15
N GLU A 123 11.40 40.03 2.28
CA GLU A 123 9.93 40.21 2.33
C GLU A 123 9.46 41.68 2.25
N THR A 124 10.21 42.58 1.61
CA THR A 124 9.75 43.96 1.38
C THR A 124 9.83 44.39 -0.07
N ASP A 125 8.98 43.81 -0.91
CA ASP A 125 8.76 44.36 -2.25
C ASP A 125 7.77 45.54 -2.21
N GLY A 126 8.28 46.73 -2.57
CA GLY A 126 7.52 47.60 -3.45
C GLY A 126 6.83 48.84 -2.88
N THR A 127 7.30 49.45 -1.79
CA THR A 127 7.24 50.92 -1.55
C THR A 127 7.89 51.25 -0.21
N LEU A 128 8.97 52.03 -0.21
CA LEU A 128 9.46 52.70 1.00
C LEU A 128 8.55 53.92 1.29
N PRO A 129 7.92 54.06 2.46
CA PRO A 129 7.84 55.36 3.10
C PRO A 129 9.18 55.60 3.81
N SER A 130 9.82 56.70 3.47
CA SER A 130 10.97 57.24 4.18
C SER A 130 10.68 57.35 5.68
N GLY A 131 11.25 56.43 6.47
CA GLY A 131 11.20 56.42 7.92
C GLY A 131 12.30 55.52 8.47
N ASP A 132 13.22 56.11 9.23
CA ASP A 132 14.42 55.54 9.84
C ASP A 132 14.35 54.03 10.22
N CYS A 133 15.09 53.20 9.48
CA CYS A 133 15.42 51.83 9.90
C CYS A 133 16.53 51.86 10.95
N THR A 134 16.17 51.99 12.23
CA THR A 134 17.12 51.85 13.38
C THR A 134 17.01 50.51 14.12
N THR A 135 16.38 49.49 13.55
CA THR A 135 16.38 48.13 14.13
C THR A 135 17.56 47.32 13.60
N PRO A 136 18.48 46.84 14.46
CA PRO A 136 19.63 46.04 14.02
C PRO A 136 19.19 44.66 13.46
N PRO A 137 19.97 44.07 12.52
CA PRO A 137 19.65 42.80 11.85
C PRO A 137 19.55 41.60 12.81
N PHE A 138 18.78 40.58 12.43
CA PHE A 138 18.52 39.36 13.20
C PHE A 138 19.78 38.50 13.37
N ILE A 139 20.45 38.59 14.51
CA ILE A 139 21.59 37.70 14.81
C ILE A 139 21.04 36.35 15.31
N VAL A 140 20.84 35.39 14.41
CA VAL A 140 20.79 33.97 14.80
C VAL A 140 22.25 33.52 15.01
N LYS A 141 22.64 33.18 16.24
CA LYS A 141 23.94 32.53 16.45
C LYS A 141 23.91 31.20 15.69
N PRO A 142 24.92 30.88 14.85
CA PRO A 142 25.00 29.57 14.19
C PRO A 142 24.88 28.46 15.24
N GLY A 143 23.93 27.54 15.02
CA GLY A 143 23.66 26.44 15.94
C GLY A 143 22.62 26.73 17.03
N SER A 144 22.15 27.97 17.23
CA SER A 144 21.15 28.23 18.28
C SER A 144 19.71 27.97 17.83
N LEU A 145 18.98 27.17 18.60
CA LEU A 145 17.60 26.78 18.32
C LEU A 145 16.57 27.92 18.54
N TYR A 146 16.90 28.91 19.37
CA TYR A 146 16.00 30.00 19.76
C TYR A 146 16.56 31.38 19.42
N VAL A 147 15.65 32.32 19.15
CA VAL A 147 15.98 33.73 18.92
C VAL A 147 15.55 34.62 20.08
N ASP A 148 16.35 35.65 20.38
CA ASP A 148 16.17 36.57 21.51
C ASP A 148 14.89 37.42 21.41
N ARG A 149 14.36 37.60 20.20
CA ARG A 149 13.09 38.31 19.93
C ARG A 149 12.15 37.41 19.14
N PRO A 150 10.83 37.45 19.39
CA PRO A 150 9.88 36.65 18.62
C PRO A 150 9.95 36.96 17.12
N VAL A 151 9.97 35.92 16.29
CA VAL A 151 9.73 35.94 14.83
C VAL A 151 8.32 36.45 14.49
N ALA A 152 7.46 36.68 15.50
CA ALA A 152 6.08 37.12 15.37
C ALA A 152 5.87 38.42 14.56
N GLN A 153 6.90 39.25 14.36
CA GLN A 153 6.82 40.42 13.48
C GLN A 153 6.91 40.07 11.98
N ALA A 154 7.20 38.80 11.63
CA ALA A 154 7.34 38.30 10.26
C ALA A 154 6.34 37.18 9.90
N ILE A 155 5.29 36.95 10.73
CA ILE A 155 4.25 35.96 10.40
C ILE A 155 3.19 36.66 9.55
N ASP A 156 3.23 36.43 8.25
CA ASP A 156 2.21 36.91 7.32
C ASP A 156 0.86 36.19 7.51
N TYR A 157 -0.18 36.68 6.83
CA TYR A 157 -1.53 36.10 6.92
C TYR A 157 -1.53 34.60 6.60
N ARG A 158 -0.73 34.17 5.62
CA ARG A 158 -0.67 32.78 5.17
C ARG A 158 -0.01 31.89 6.22
N ALA A 159 1.10 32.32 6.82
CA ALA A 159 1.75 31.59 7.89
C ALA A 159 0.81 31.46 9.12
N ALA A 160 0.06 32.50 9.47
CA ALA A 160 -0.94 32.43 10.52
C ALA A 160 -2.06 31.42 10.20
N GLU A 161 -2.55 31.40 8.96
CA GLU A 161 -3.53 30.44 8.47
C GLU A 161 -2.99 28.99 8.55
N LEU A 162 -1.74 28.76 8.14
CA LEU A 162 -1.08 27.46 8.19
C LEU A 162 -0.87 26.97 9.62
N LEU A 163 -0.50 27.84 10.57
CA LEU A 163 -0.40 27.48 11.99
C LEU A 163 -1.76 27.10 12.58
N LEU A 164 -2.83 27.80 12.19
CA LEU A 164 -4.18 27.45 12.60
C LEU A 164 -4.61 26.11 12.00
N HIS A 165 -4.26 25.85 10.73
CA HIS A 165 -4.48 24.58 10.06
C HIS A 165 -3.73 23.43 10.76
N PHE A 166 -2.47 23.65 11.17
CA PHE A 166 -1.71 22.70 11.97
C PHE A 166 -2.51 22.31 13.21
N LYS A 167 -2.89 23.31 14.02
CA LYS A 167 -3.59 23.12 15.29
C LYS A 167 -4.92 22.36 15.13
N THR A 168 -5.71 22.72 14.12
CA THR A 168 -7.11 22.29 14.01
C THR A 168 -7.30 21.03 13.18
N VAL A 169 -6.42 20.77 12.22
CA VAL A 169 -6.57 19.67 11.25
C VAL A 169 -5.46 18.64 11.37
N VAL A 170 -4.20 19.07 11.53
CA VAL A 170 -3.05 18.17 11.47
C VAL A 170 -2.70 17.57 12.83
N ALA A 171 -2.58 18.41 13.86
CA ALA A 171 -1.92 18.06 15.11
C ALA A 171 -2.71 17.05 15.94
N LYS A 172 -4.00 17.32 16.17
CA LYS A 172 -4.88 16.47 16.97
C LYS A 172 -4.88 14.99 16.51
N PRO A 173 -5.13 14.66 15.23
CA PRO A 173 -5.20 13.25 14.83
C PRO A 173 -3.84 12.54 14.74
N TRP A 174 -2.71 13.24 14.57
CA TRP A 174 -1.42 12.61 14.27
C TRP A 174 -0.36 12.72 15.38
N PHE A 175 -0.39 13.81 16.16
CA PHE A 175 0.65 14.16 17.13
C PHE A 175 0.16 14.13 18.58
N GLU A 176 -1.13 14.38 18.84
CA GLU A 176 -1.66 14.49 20.23
C GLU A 176 -2.14 13.17 20.85
N VAL A 177 -2.18 12.07 20.07
CA VAL A 177 -2.85 10.83 20.49
C VAL A 177 -2.22 10.18 21.73
N THR A 178 -0.89 10.27 21.86
CA THR A 178 -0.14 9.81 23.03
C THR A 178 0.16 10.94 24.01
N ASP A 179 0.18 12.19 23.57
CA ASP A 179 0.44 13.34 24.43
C ASP A 179 -0.30 14.60 23.98
N PRO A 180 -1.43 14.95 24.62
CA PRO A 180 -2.22 16.14 24.27
C PRO A 180 -1.47 17.47 24.47
N GLY A 181 -0.36 17.46 25.21
CA GLY A 181 0.45 18.65 25.47
C GLY A 181 1.29 19.10 24.27
N PHE A 182 1.55 18.20 23.30
CA PHE A 182 2.50 18.43 22.20
C PHE A 182 2.21 19.71 21.42
N THR A 183 1.00 19.87 20.89
CA THR A 183 0.65 20.99 20.01
C THR A 183 0.70 22.33 20.72
N ASN A 184 0.21 22.37 21.97
CA ASN A 184 0.21 23.61 22.74
C ASN A 184 1.64 24.08 23.02
N GLU A 185 2.55 23.15 23.33
CA GLU A 185 3.95 23.48 23.56
C GLU A 185 4.67 23.82 22.26
N ALA A 186 4.39 23.10 21.17
CA ALA A 186 4.93 23.39 19.85
C ALA A 186 4.57 24.82 19.40
N LEU A 187 3.30 25.19 19.47
CA LEU A 187 2.81 26.52 19.11
C LEU A 187 3.27 27.62 20.07
N ARG A 188 3.47 27.29 21.37
CA ARG A 188 4.02 28.23 22.36
C ARG A 188 5.46 28.60 22.04
N ARG A 189 6.27 27.64 21.59
CA ARG A 189 7.69 27.83 21.25
C ARG A 189 7.93 28.34 19.84
N ALA A 190 7.06 28.02 18.88
CA ALA A 190 7.24 28.37 17.47
C ALA A 190 7.62 29.85 17.22
N PRO A 191 7.01 30.86 17.87
CA PRO A 191 7.39 32.25 17.64
C PRO A 191 8.83 32.60 17.99
N ARG A 192 9.54 31.78 18.78
CA ARG A 192 10.95 32.00 19.14
C ARG A 192 11.88 30.90 18.63
N CYS A 193 11.35 29.88 17.96
CA CYS A 193 12.12 28.76 17.44
C CYS A 193 11.90 28.66 15.93
N PRO A 194 12.78 29.24 15.10
CA PRO A 194 12.60 29.26 13.65
C PRO A 194 12.47 27.86 13.02
N LEU A 195 13.27 26.88 13.49
CA LEU A 195 13.18 25.50 12.99
C LEU A 195 11.79 24.89 13.26
N LEU A 196 11.24 25.14 14.44
CA LEU A 196 9.90 24.67 14.81
C LEU A 196 8.80 25.41 14.04
N LEU A 197 8.92 26.73 13.89
CA LEU A 197 7.98 27.50 13.09
C LEU A 197 7.93 26.99 11.64
N TYR A 198 9.08 26.90 10.98
CA TYR A 198 9.13 26.46 9.59
C TYR A 198 8.70 25.00 9.40
N SER A 199 9.00 24.11 10.36
CA SER A 199 8.55 22.71 10.25
C SER A 199 7.03 22.59 10.35
N LEU A 200 6.39 23.35 11.26
CA LEU A 200 4.93 23.43 11.35
C LEU A 200 4.30 23.97 10.06
N LEU A 201 4.90 25.02 9.48
CA LEU A 201 4.45 25.62 8.22
C LEU A 201 4.62 24.66 7.04
N ALA A 202 5.78 24.01 6.91
CA ALA A 202 6.09 23.05 5.84
C ALA A 202 5.08 21.90 5.81
N VAL A 203 4.86 21.25 6.96
CA VAL A 203 3.87 20.16 7.09
C VAL A 203 2.45 20.63 6.78
N SER A 204 2.05 21.80 7.30
CA SER A 204 0.70 22.31 7.10
C SER A 204 0.43 22.67 5.65
N SER A 205 1.41 23.28 5.00
CA SER A 205 1.33 23.66 3.58
C SER A 205 1.29 22.42 2.70
N SER A 206 2.19 21.46 2.95
CA SER A 206 2.20 20.18 2.25
C SER A 206 0.89 19.43 2.45
N HIS A 207 0.36 19.37 3.68
CA HIS A 207 -0.95 18.78 3.94
C HIS A 207 -2.06 19.48 3.16
N LYS A 208 -2.16 20.83 3.22
CA LYS A 208 -3.18 21.57 2.46
C LYS A 208 -3.11 21.29 0.96
N SER A 209 -1.91 21.24 0.37
CA SER A 209 -1.71 20.95 -1.06
C SER A 209 -2.36 19.63 -1.50
N ARG A 210 -2.53 18.65 -0.60
CA ARG A 210 -3.09 17.33 -0.92
C ARG A 210 -4.61 17.28 -0.90
N PHE A 211 -5.26 18.21 -0.21
CA PHE A 211 -6.69 18.15 0.09
C PHE A 211 -7.47 19.36 -0.44
N LEU A 212 -6.84 20.18 -1.29
CA LEU A 212 -7.50 21.26 -2.00
C LEU A 212 -7.99 20.77 -3.37
N ASP A 213 -9.23 21.13 -3.72
CA ASP A 213 -9.85 20.77 -4.99
C ASP A 213 -9.30 21.58 -6.17
N ASP A 214 -8.83 22.80 -5.91
CA ASP A 214 -8.27 23.71 -6.92
C ASP A 214 -6.78 23.39 -7.16
N PRO A 215 -6.40 22.94 -8.38
CA PRO A 215 -5.04 22.49 -8.66
C PRO A 215 -4.01 23.62 -8.63
N ASP A 216 -4.38 24.86 -8.97
CA ASP A 216 -3.44 25.99 -9.00
C ASP A 216 -3.11 26.41 -7.56
N ILE A 217 -4.13 26.49 -6.71
CA ILE A 217 -3.95 26.80 -5.28
C ILE A 217 -3.21 25.65 -4.58
N ALA A 218 -3.55 24.39 -4.91
CA ALA A 218 -2.84 23.22 -4.39
C ALA A 218 -1.34 23.26 -4.74
N GLN A 219 -1.00 23.58 -5.98
CA GLN A 219 0.38 23.71 -6.43
C GLN A 219 1.12 24.84 -5.72
N ASP A 220 0.46 25.98 -5.47
CA ASP A 220 1.04 27.07 -4.69
C ASP A 220 1.37 26.63 -3.26
N TYR A 221 0.47 25.95 -2.55
CA TYR A 221 0.76 25.40 -1.22
C TYR A 221 1.84 24.30 -1.25
N ALA A 222 1.95 23.52 -2.32
CA ALA A 222 3.06 22.57 -2.48
C ALA A 222 4.40 23.31 -2.54
N ARG A 223 4.51 24.35 -3.38
CA ARG A 223 5.71 25.21 -3.49
C ARG A 223 6.07 25.84 -2.14
N TYR A 224 5.11 26.41 -1.41
CA TYR A 224 5.37 26.96 -0.07
C TYR A 224 5.84 25.90 0.92
N GLY A 225 5.31 24.67 0.83
CA GLY A 225 5.75 23.55 1.66
C GLY A 225 7.24 23.23 1.46
N GLU A 226 7.67 23.20 0.21
CA GLU A 226 9.07 22.98 -0.17
C GLU A 226 9.98 24.13 0.31
N GLU A 227 9.58 25.39 0.08
CA GLU A 227 10.34 26.56 0.53
C GLU A 227 10.57 26.55 2.06
N TYR A 228 9.54 26.22 2.86
CA TYR A 228 9.70 26.11 4.31
C TYR A 228 10.55 24.90 4.72
N HIS A 229 10.46 23.78 4.00
CA HIS A 229 11.28 22.60 4.25
C HIS A 229 12.77 22.86 3.98
N GLU A 230 13.10 23.57 2.90
CA GLU A 230 14.47 24.01 2.60
C GLU A 230 15.03 24.91 3.71
N LYS A 231 14.22 25.85 4.21
CA LYS A 231 14.57 26.66 5.38
C LYS A 231 14.87 25.79 6.60
N CYS A 232 14.06 24.77 6.87
CA CYS A 232 14.34 23.81 7.95
C CYS A 232 15.68 23.09 7.77
N ILE A 233 15.99 22.60 6.57
CA ILE A 233 17.26 21.90 6.29
C ILE A 233 18.45 22.82 6.57
N SER A 234 18.38 24.08 6.12
CA SER A 234 19.45 25.06 6.32
C SER A 234 19.73 25.35 7.80
N LEU A 235 18.70 25.30 8.65
CA LEU A 235 18.80 25.51 10.09
C LEU A 235 19.24 24.24 10.83
N LEU A 236 18.81 23.07 10.38
CA LEU A 236 19.05 21.79 11.05
C LEU A 236 20.51 21.34 10.93
N LEU A 237 21.14 21.54 9.76
CA LEU A 237 22.52 21.12 9.51
C LEU A 237 23.55 21.61 10.55
N PRO A 238 23.63 22.90 10.91
CA PRO A 238 24.57 23.34 11.94
C PRO A 238 24.20 22.85 13.35
N MET A 239 22.91 22.61 13.63
CA MET A 239 22.42 22.15 14.95
C MET A 239 22.74 20.68 15.24
N LEU A 240 22.95 19.85 14.21
CA LEU A 240 23.34 18.44 14.39
C LEU A 240 24.71 18.29 15.08
N ASN A 241 25.57 19.31 14.99
CA ASN A 241 26.88 19.31 15.63
C ASN A 241 26.89 20.04 16.98
N ASP A 242 25.73 20.56 17.43
CA ASP A 242 25.58 21.29 18.68
C ASP A 242 24.79 20.45 19.71
N SER A 243 25.50 20.00 20.75
CA SER A 243 24.97 19.08 21.76
C SER A 243 23.84 19.69 22.61
N GLU A 244 23.86 21.01 22.84
CA GLU A 244 22.78 21.71 23.56
C GLU A 244 21.50 21.78 22.72
N SER A 245 21.62 22.10 21.43
CA SER A 245 20.45 22.21 20.55
C SER A 245 19.85 20.87 20.20
N ILE A 246 20.66 19.82 19.98
CA ILE A 246 20.16 18.49 19.60
C ILE A 246 19.39 17.80 20.74
N THR A 247 19.69 18.13 22.00
CA THR A 247 19.02 17.56 23.19
C THR A 247 17.80 18.35 23.66
N ASP A 248 17.54 19.53 23.08
CA ASP A 248 16.32 20.29 23.35
C ASP A 248 15.10 19.55 22.76
N GLY A 249 14.02 19.45 23.55
CA GLY A 249 12.79 18.79 23.12
C GLY A 249 12.16 19.37 21.85
N ALA A 250 12.41 20.65 21.54
CA ALA A 250 11.97 21.26 20.29
C ALA A 250 12.72 20.72 19.07
N PHE A 251 13.99 20.33 19.19
CA PHE A 251 14.72 19.68 18.08
C PHE A 251 14.11 18.31 17.75
N LEU A 252 13.84 17.49 18.76
CA LEU A 252 13.17 16.20 18.58
C LEU A 252 11.77 16.39 17.98
N ALA A 253 11.00 17.37 18.45
CA ALA A 253 9.70 17.71 17.90
C ALA A 253 9.77 18.16 16.43
N CYS A 254 10.76 18.98 16.06
CA CYS A 254 10.97 19.38 14.67
C CYS A 254 11.28 18.16 13.80
N SER A 255 12.14 17.26 14.29
CA SER A 255 12.50 16.02 13.57
C SER A 255 11.27 15.14 13.31
N THR A 256 10.37 14.97 14.29
CA THR A 256 9.15 14.17 14.11
C THR A 256 8.11 14.83 13.19
N ILE A 257 7.99 16.16 13.23
CA ILE A 257 7.15 16.95 12.32
C ILE A 257 7.70 16.85 10.89
N LEU A 258 9.01 17.06 10.69
CA LEU A 258 9.64 16.97 9.38
C LEU A 258 9.64 15.53 8.84
N ARG A 259 9.70 14.52 9.70
CA ARG A 259 9.47 13.13 9.31
C ARG A 259 8.05 12.94 8.73
N TRP A 260 7.04 13.56 9.32
CA TRP A 260 5.68 13.54 8.73
C TRP A 260 5.62 14.27 7.38
N TYR A 261 6.38 15.35 7.20
CA TYR A 261 6.52 16.00 5.89
C TYR A 261 7.09 15.04 4.84
N GLU A 262 8.12 14.26 5.18
CA GLU A 262 8.68 13.23 4.29
C GLU A 262 7.61 12.19 3.92
N GLU A 263 6.86 11.70 4.89
CA GLU A 263 5.80 10.70 4.67
C GLU A 263 4.68 11.24 3.76
N LEU A 264 4.29 12.51 3.91
CA LEU A 264 3.35 13.18 3.01
C LEU A 264 3.91 13.37 1.59
N SER A 265 5.22 13.54 1.47
CA SER A 265 5.91 13.86 0.21
C SER A 265 6.44 12.63 -0.52
N ALA A 266 6.57 11.49 0.16
CA ALA A 266 7.09 10.24 -0.40
C ALA A 266 6.34 9.75 -1.65
N PRO A 267 4.99 9.84 -1.74
CA PRO A 267 4.27 9.46 -2.96
C PRO A 267 4.64 10.28 -4.21
N ILE A 268 5.23 11.47 -4.04
CA ILE A 268 5.65 12.36 -5.13
C ILE A 268 7.04 11.99 -5.62
N HIS A 269 7.97 11.81 -4.67
CA HIS A 269 9.39 11.57 -4.96
C HIS A 269 9.69 10.08 -5.21
N GLY A 270 8.73 9.19 -4.96
CA GLY A 270 8.87 7.75 -5.16
C GLY A 270 9.76 7.04 -4.12
N ARG A 271 10.28 7.76 -3.13
CA ARG A 271 11.17 7.25 -2.07
C ARG A 271 10.82 7.86 -0.71
N ASP A 272 10.95 7.05 0.33
CA ASP A 272 10.93 7.47 1.74
C ASP A 272 12.30 7.19 2.37
N ASP A 273 13.13 8.23 2.47
CA ASP A 273 14.52 8.10 2.94
C ASP A 273 14.67 8.07 4.45
N ALA A 274 13.63 8.46 5.19
CA ALA A 274 13.69 8.59 6.64
C ALA A 274 14.86 9.42 7.19
N ARG A 275 15.26 10.47 6.46
CA ARG A 275 16.38 11.33 6.84
C ARG A 275 16.08 12.07 8.14
N HIS A 276 14.90 12.64 8.27
CA HIS A 276 14.49 13.35 9.49
C HIS A 276 14.26 12.40 10.68
N LEU A 277 13.97 11.13 10.42
CA LEU A 277 13.93 10.10 11.48
C LEU A 277 15.32 9.88 12.10
N LEU A 278 16.40 9.95 11.30
CA LEU A 278 17.78 9.86 11.80
C LEU A 278 18.15 11.05 12.70
N GLY A 279 17.67 12.25 12.38
CA GLY A 279 17.82 13.41 13.26
C GLY A 279 17.15 13.21 14.62
N GLY A 280 15.94 12.64 14.62
CA GLY A 280 15.26 12.25 15.85
C GLY A 280 16.04 11.19 16.65
N TYR A 281 16.60 10.19 15.97
CA TYR A 281 17.44 9.17 16.61
C TYR A 281 18.67 9.78 17.28
N ALA A 282 19.39 10.67 16.58
CA ALA A 282 20.55 11.36 17.12
C ALA A 282 20.22 12.16 18.39
N SER A 283 19.08 12.88 18.36
CA SER A 283 18.56 13.61 19.52
C SER A 283 18.24 12.70 20.70
N VAL A 284 17.64 11.53 20.43
CA VAL A 284 17.31 10.56 21.49
C VAL A 284 18.56 9.95 22.11
N THR A 285 19.53 9.54 21.29
CA THR A 285 20.79 8.97 21.74
C THR A 285 21.61 9.97 22.56
N GLU A 286 21.78 11.20 22.07
CA GLU A 286 22.52 12.24 22.80
C GLU A 286 21.83 12.60 24.13
N SER A 287 20.49 12.67 24.15
CA SER A 287 19.74 12.94 25.39
C SER A 287 19.92 11.82 26.42
N PHE A 288 20.01 10.57 25.96
CA PHE A 288 20.28 9.42 26.82
C PHE A 288 21.74 9.43 27.34
N GLU A 289 22.72 9.74 26.49
CA GLU A 289 24.14 9.86 26.90
C GLU A 289 24.34 10.95 27.98
N GLN A 290 23.49 11.97 27.99
CA GLN A 290 23.48 13.06 28.97
C GLN A 290 22.56 12.82 30.18
N ASP A 291 21.96 11.63 30.31
CA ASP A 291 21.06 11.27 31.41
C ASP A 291 19.89 12.26 31.59
N LEU A 292 19.34 12.73 30.46
CA LEU A 292 18.24 13.70 30.47
C LEU A 292 16.89 13.01 30.64
N THR A 293 16.01 13.62 31.44
CA THR A 293 14.67 13.10 31.68
C THR A 293 13.73 13.28 30.48
N TRP A 294 12.79 12.35 30.33
CA TRP A 294 11.79 12.31 29.25
C TRP A 294 10.48 13.00 29.66
N GLU A 295 10.57 14.24 30.13
CA GLU A 295 9.43 15.03 30.59
C GLU A 295 9.08 16.17 29.61
N GLY A 296 7.87 16.73 29.79
CA GLY A 296 7.41 17.89 29.03
C GLY A 296 7.46 17.68 27.51
N PHE A 297 7.99 18.67 26.79
CA PHE A 297 8.00 18.65 25.32
C PHE A 297 8.85 17.53 24.73
N ARG A 298 9.99 17.22 25.38
CA ARG A 298 10.90 16.14 24.96
C ARG A 298 10.20 14.80 25.05
N GLY A 299 9.54 14.52 26.18
CA GLY A 299 8.74 13.32 26.36
C GLY A 299 7.62 13.20 25.33
N ALA A 300 6.87 14.28 25.08
CA ALA A 300 5.80 14.29 24.09
C ALA A 300 6.33 13.96 22.67
N ALA A 301 7.47 14.53 22.28
CA ALA A 301 8.10 14.25 20.98
C ALA A 301 8.67 12.83 20.88
N LEU A 302 9.22 12.27 21.98
CA LEU A 302 9.75 10.90 22.02
C LEU A 302 8.69 9.87 21.62
N TRP A 303 7.46 9.98 22.12
CA TRP A 303 6.41 8.99 21.82
C TRP A 303 6.01 8.99 20.35
N ILE A 304 6.07 10.14 19.69
CA ILE A 304 5.82 10.27 18.25
C ILE A 304 6.99 9.68 17.46
N HIS A 305 8.22 9.98 17.89
CA HIS A 305 9.44 9.42 17.30
C HIS A 305 9.45 7.88 17.38
N LEU A 306 9.19 7.32 18.56
CA LEU A 306 9.16 5.87 18.77
C LEU A 306 8.14 5.19 17.86
N ARG A 307 6.94 5.77 17.72
CA ARG A 307 5.92 5.27 16.78
C ARG A 307 6.42 5.26 15.33
N GLN A 308 7.06 6.34 14.90
CA GLN A 308 7.63 6.45 13.55
C GLN A 308 8.76 5.45 13.32
N ASP A 309 9.62 5.23 14.32
CA ASP A 309 10.72 4.25 14.23
C ASP A 309 10.20 2.82 14.17
N ILE A 310 9.23 2.43 15.02
CA ILE A 310 8.60 1.10 14.96
C ILE A 310 8.01 0.85 13.56
N PHE A 311 7.22 1.81 13.05
CA PHE A 311 6.61 1.69 11.73
C PHE A 311 7.69 1.52 10.63
N ASN A 312 8.71 2.38 10.66
CA ASN A 312 9.81 2.33 9.69
C ASN A 312 10.64 1.04 9.82
N ALA A 313 10.82 0.52 11.03
CA ALA A 313 11.55 -0.72 11.30
C ALA A 313 10.85 -1.94 10.68
N VAL A 314 9.53 -2.05 10.85
CA VAL A 314 8.74 -3.13 10.24
C VAL A 314 8.78 -3.05 8.71
N ILE A 315 8.58 -1.86 8.13
CA ILE A 315 8.61 -1.68 6.67
C ILE A 315 9.98 -2.10 6.09
N ASN A 316 11.07 -1.75 6.77
CA ASN A 316 12.43 -2.03 6.32
C ASN A 316 12.98 -3.37 6.84
N GLN A 317 12.15 -4.19 7.49
CA GLN A 317 12.53 -5.51 8.03
C GLN A 317 13.81 -5.46 8.90
N ARG A 318 13.89 -4.46 9.78
CA ARG A 318 14.98 -4.25 10.75
C ARG A 318 14.43 -4.13 12.16
N VAL A 319 15.31 -4.22 13.17
CA VAL A 319 14.94 -3.84 14.54
C VAL A 319 14.72 -2.32 14.66
N PRO A 320 13.88 -1.86 15.60
CA PRO A 320 13.79 -0.44 15.95
C PRO A 320 15.18 0.10 16.35
N ARG A 321 15.50 1.32 15.93
CA ARG A 321 16.76 1.98 16.30
C ARG A 321 16.71 2.50 17.73
N THR A 322 15.55 2.98 18.17
CA THR A 322 15.33 3.43 19.54
C THR A 322 15.27 2.23 20.48
N ASN A 323 16.30 2.07 21.34
CA ASN A 323 16.31 1.02 22.34
C ASN A 323 15.45 1.41 23.55
N VAL A 324 14.20 0.96 23.56
CA VAL A 324 13.24 1.24 24.66
C VAL A 324 13.67 0.66 26.01
N LYS A 325 14.59 -0.30 26.06
CA LYS A 325 15.04 -0.91 27.32
C LYS A 325 15.95 0.02 28.12
N GLU A 326 16.72 0.84 27.41
CA GLU A 326 17.66 1.82 27.95
C GLU A 326 16.96 3.11 28.41
N LEU A 327 15.77 3.39 27.88
CA LEU A 327 15.00 4.57 28.28
C LEU A 327 14.38 4.38 29.68
N GLU A 328 14.54 5.40 30.53
CA GLU A 328 13.90 5.47 31.86
C GLU A 328 12.40 5.83 31.75
N ILE A 329 11.64 4.95 31.10
CA ILE A 329 10.19 5.12 30.86
C ILE A 329 9.36 4.07 31.60
N ASP A 330 8.16 4.47 32.02
CA ASP A 330 7.25 3.62 32.77
C ASP A 330 6.78 2.41 31.94
N ARG A 331 7.16 1.22 32.42
CA ARG A 331 6.80 -0.10 31.88
C ARG A 331 6.00 -0.93 32.88
N SER A 332 5.56 -0.32 33.98
CA SER A 332 4.83 -0.99 35.04
C SER A 332 3.41 -1.36 34.61
N SER A 333 2.76 -2.20 35.40
CA SER A 333 1.33 -2.50 35.26
C SER A 333 0.48 -1.68 36.24
N SER A 334 1.08 -0.68 36.91
CA SER A 334 0.40 0.11 37.95
C SER A 334 -0.78 0.92 37.38
N PRO A 335 -1.87 1.13 38.13
CA PRO A 335 -2.99 1.95 37.66
C PRO A 335 -2.53 3.35 37.23
N ALA A 336 -2.96 3.76 36.03
CA ALA A 336 -2.55 5.00 35.37
C ALA A 336 -3.62 5.42 34.35
N ASP A 337 -3.50 6.63 33.79
CA ASP A 337 -4.41 7.12 32.75
C ASP A 337 -4.21 6.40 31.40
N GLU A 338 -5.17 6.59 30.50
CA GLU A 338 -5.20 5.90 29.20
C GLU A 338 -4.00 6.25 28.30
N THR A 339 -3.43 7.44 28.44
CA THR A 339 -2.24 7.84 27.66
C THR A 339 -1.01 7.08 28.12
N ILE A 340 -0.86 6.85 29.43
CA ILE A 340 0.21 6.02 29.99
C ILE A 340 0.06 4.56 29.54
N TRP A 341 -1.16 4.01 29.57
CA TRP A 341 -1.41 2.65 29.06
C TRP A 341 -1.12 2.49 27.56
N ALA A 342 -1.43 3.51 26.76
CA ALA A 342 -1.09 3.58 25.35
C ALA A 342 0.43 3.64 25.10
N LYS A 343 1.17 4.42 25.92
CA LYS A 343 2.64 4.48 25.90
C LYS A 343 3.28 3.13 26.27
N ARG A 344 2.76 2.47 27.31
CA ARG A 344 3.24 1.15 27.76
C ARG A 344 3.13 0.07 26.68
N VAL A 345 2.02 0.01 25.94
CA VAL A 345 1.89 -0.98 24.85
C VAL A 345 2.74 -0.63 23.64
N LEU A 346 2.97 0.66 23.36
CA LEU A 346 3.92 1.06 22.32
C LEU A 346 5.34 0.58 22.64
N CYS A 347 5.77 0.65 23.90
CA CYS A 347 7.03 0.06 24.34
C CYS A 347 7.04 -1.47 24.16
N LEU A 348 5.97 -2.15 24.60
CA LEU A 348 5.84 -3.60 24.44
C LEU A 348 5.92 -4.02 22.96
N GLU A 349 5.28 -3.26 22.07
CA GLU A 349 5.36 -3.51 20.63
C GLU A 349 6.79 -3.33 20.10
N ALA A 350 7.52 -2.29 20.53
CA ALA A 350 8.92 -2.12 20.13
C ALA A 350 9.77 -3.35 20.50
N GLU A 351 9.57 -3.89 21.70
CA GLU A 351 10.25 -5.12 22.15
C GLU A 351 9.81 -6.36 21.37
N VAL A 352 8.53 -6.46 20.98
CA VAL A 352 8.02 -7.53 20.10
C VAL A 352 8.64 -7.43 18.70
N VAL A 353 8.71 -6.24 18.12
CA VAL A 353 9.32 -6.02 16.80
C VAL A 353 10.82 -6.33 16.86
N GLU A 354 11.52 -5.93 17.92
CA GLU A 354 12.91 -6.31 18.17
C GLU A 354 13.07 -7.84 18.23
N TYR A 355 12.18 -8.54 18.93
CA TYR A 355 12.19 -10.01 19.00
C TYR A 355 11.94 -10.68 17.64
N CYS A 356 10.97 -10.17 16.88
CA CYS A 356 10.57 -10.74 15.59
C CYS A 356 11.61 -10.50 14.49
N LEU A 357 12.29 -9.35 14.50
CA LEU A 357 13.21 -8.92 13.44
C LEU A 357 14.69 -8.93 13.86
N GLY A 358 14.99 -9.34 15.09
CA GLY A 358 16.35 -9.47 15.62
C GLY A 358 17.14 -10.64 15.02
N GLY A 359 18.47 -10.48 14.96
CA GLY A 359 19.38 -11.45 14.33
C GLY A 359 19.82 -12.63 15.22
N GLU A 360 19.63 -12.56 16.52
CA GLU A 360 19.92 -13.68 17.44
C GLU A 360 18.70 -14.59 17.54
N GLY A 361 18.87 -15.90 17.30
CA GLY A 361 17.79 -16.86 17.22
C GLY A 361 16.77 -16.72 18.35
N SER A 362 15.57 -16.29 18.00
CA SER A 362 14.52 -15.89 18.94
C SER A 362 14.14 -17.07 19.85
N SER A 363 14.44 -16.97 21.14
CA SER A 363 14.23 -18.09 22.06
C SER A 363 12.74 -18.28 22.40
N ILE A 364 12.34 -19.53 22.67
CA ILE A 364 10.98 -19.84 23.16
C ILE A 364 10.74 -19.18 24.52
N GLN A 365 11.78 -19.00 25.34
CA GLN A 365 11.68 -18.33 26.64
C GLN A 365 11.34 -16.85 26.49
N GLN A 366 12.04 -16.12 25.60
CA GLN A 366 11.74 -14.72 25.29
C GLN A 366 10.33 -14.57 24.71
N TYR A 367 9.93 -15.47 23.80
CA TYR A 367 8.56 -15.49 23.26
C TYR A 367 7.52 -15.57 24.39
N LYS A 368 7.68 -16.53 25.29
CA LYS A 368 6.75 -16.72 26.43
C LYS A 368 6.74 -15.52 27.37
N ALA A 369 7.88 -14.87 27.59
CA ALA A 369 7.96 -13.68 28.42
C ALA A 369 7.21 -12.49 27.80
N LEU A 370 7.34 -12.27 26.49
CA LEU A 370 6.59 -11.25 25.76
C LEU A 370 5.10 -11.57 25.69
N GLU A 371 4.72 -12.83 25.44
CA GLU A 371 3.34 -13.31 25.45
C GLU A 371 2.69 -13.04 26.83
N ALA A 372 3.37 -13.38 27.92
CA ALA A 372 2.87 -13.12 29.28
C ALA A 372 2.72 -11.63 29.59
N ARG A 373 3.62 -10.76 29.10
CA ARG A 373 3.50 -9.31 29.30
C ARG A 373 2.38 -8.67 28.48
N LEU A 374 2.12 -9.18 27.28
CA LEU A 374 0.98 -8.76 26.46
C LEU A 374 -0.34 -9.20 27.10
N GLU A 375 -0.41 -10.41 27.65
CA GLU A 375 -1.56 -10.89 28.43
C GLU A 375 -1.76 -10.08 29.70
N ASP A 376 -0.68 -9.76 30.41
CA ASP A 376 -0.71 -8.91 31.61
C ASP A 376 -1.27 -7.52 31.30
N TRP A 377 -0.75 -6.87 30.24
CA TRP A 377 -1.26 -5.58 29.77
C TRP A 377 -2.75 -5.65 29.42
N ASP A 378 -3.18 -6.68 28.69
CA ASP A 378 -4.58 -6.85 28.30
C ASP A 378 -5.50 -7.06 29.52
N SER A 379 -4.99 -7.74 30.56
CA SER A 379 -5.76 -7.99 31.79
C SER A 379 -5.86 -6.77 32.73
N GLN A 380 -4.84 -5.92 32.76
CA GLN A 380 -4.73 -4.81 33.70
C GLN A 380 -5.15 -3.45 33.11
N LYS A 381 -5.29 -3.34 31.78
CA LYS A 381 -5.69 -2.08 31.13
C LYS A 381 -7.02 -1.52 31.70
N PRO A 382 -7.19 -0.19 31.78
CA PRO A 382 -8.40 0.43 32.30
C PRO A 382 -9.66 0.00 31.54
N GLN A 383 -10.81 0.01 32.22
CA GLN A 383 -12.09 -0.35 31.61
C GLN A 383 -12.45 0.53 30.42
N THR A 384 -11.90 1.74 30.31
CA THR A 384 -12.09 2.67 29.18
C THR A 384 -11.58 2.12 27.84
N PHE A 385 -10.69 1.12 27.85
CA PHE A 385 -10.31 0.36 26.64
C PHE A 385 -11.39 -0.62 26.17
N THR A 386 -12.42 -0.88 26.99
CA THR A 386 -13.55 -1.72 26.60
C THR A 386 -14.41 -0.97 25.58
N PRO A 387 -14.74 -1.56 24.42
CA PRO A 387 -15.60 -0.92 23.45
C PRO A 387 -16.97 -0.60 24.06
N VAL A 388 -17.44 0.63 23.87
CA VAL A 388 -18.81 1.02 24.23
C VAL A 388 -19.84 0.36 23.32
N LEU A 389 -19.41 0.02 22.10
CA LEU A 389 -20.14 -0.82 21.16
C LEU A 389 -19.15 -1.83 20.59
N TYR A 390 -19.37 -3.09 20.93
CA TYR A 390 -18.81 -4.22 20.21
C TYR A 390 -19.93 -4.90 19.44
N GLN A 391 -19.81 -4.94 18.13
CA GLN A 391 -20.63 -5.80 17.27
C GLN A 391 -19.69 -6.73 16.52
N GLU A 392 -19.84 -8.03 16.74
CA GLU A 392 -19.08 -9.01 15.96
C GLU A 392 -19.37 -8.81 14.47
N ARG A 393 -18.40 -9.16 13.60
CA ARG A 393 -18.64 -9.08 12.17
C ARG A 393 -19.91 -9.87 11.85
N ASP A 394 -20.78 -9.25 11.08
CA ASP A 394 -21.93 -9.92 10.52
C ASP A 394 -21.87 -9.77 9.02
N PRO A 395 -21.16 -10.70 8.34
CA PRO A 395 -21.16 -10.73 6.90
C PRO A 395 -22.60 -10.69 6.37
N SER A 396 -23.58 -11.34 7.00
CA SER A 396 -24.95 -11.27 6.47
C SER A 396 -25.53 -9.84 6.43
N GLN A 397 -25.04 -8.89 7.25
CA GLN A 397 -25.60 -7.53 7.35
C GLN A 397 -24.76 -6.42 6.71
N GLY A 398 -23.78 -6.72 5.85
CA GLY A 398 -22.88 -5.66 5.34
C GLY A 398 -21.60 -5.48 6.16
N VAL A 399 -21.55 -6.06 7.35
CA VAL A 399 -20.54 -5.76 8.37
C VAL A 399 -19.37 -6.73 8.20
N SER A 400 -18.44 -6.38 7.31
CA SER A 400 -17.30 -7.23 6.92
C SER A 400 -16.26 -7.40 8.04
N PHE A 401 -16.15 -6.40 8.91
CA PHE A 401 -15.27 -6.35 10.08
C PHE A 401 -16.11 -6.06 11.33
N PRO A 402 -15.69 -6.51 12.52
CA PRO A 402 -16.38 -6.16 13.75
C PRO A 402 -16.44 -4.64 13.93
N ILE A 403 -17.51 -4.13 14.52
CA ILE A 403 -17.55 -2.74 14.99
C ILE A 403 -16.91 -2.73 16.36
N VAL A 404 -15.83 -1.97 16.50
CA VAL A 404 -15.07 -1.81 17.74
C VAL A 404 -15.01 -0.33 18.06
N SER A 405 -16.08 0.19 18.68
CA SER A 405 -16.19 1.62 19.00
C SER A 405 -15.65 1.88 20.41
N VAL A 406 -14.57 2.63 20.49
CA VAL A 406 -13.95 3.07 21.74
C VAL A 406 -13.95 4.60 21.77
N LEU A 407 -14.19 5.20 22.93
CA LEU A 407 -14.46 6.65 23.04
C LEU A 407 -13.20 7.53 23.02
N LEU A 408 -12.08 7.02 23.50
CA LEU A 408 -10.85 7.80 23.67
C LEU A 408 -9.82 7.43 22.61
N ASP A 409 -9.22 8.45 21.99
CA ASP A 409 -8.23 8.28 20.92
C ASP A 409 -6.99 7.50 21.39
N SER A 410 -6.54 7.72 22.62
CA SER A 410 -5.44 6.99 23.25
C SER A 410 -5.77 5.50 23.44
N CYS A 411 -7.02 5.14 23.73
CA CYS A 411 -7.44 3.75 23.81
C CYS A 411 -7.47 3.09 22.43
N VAL A 412 -7.98 3.79 21.41
CA VAL A 412 -7.95 3.30 20.02
C VAL A 412 -6.51 3.06 19.58
N PHE A 413 -5.62 4.01 19.87
CA PHE A 413 -4.20 3.87 19.63
C PHE A 413 -3.64 2.62 20.32
N GLY A 414 -3.79 2.53 21.64
CA GLY A 414 -3.24 1.42 22.41
C GLY A 414 -3.75 0.04 21.95
N LEU A 415 -5.04 -0.10 21.66
CA LEU A 415 -5.59 -1.34 21.11
C LEU A 415 -5.02 -1.67 19.72
N SER A 416 -4.83 -0.67 18.86
CA SER A 416 -4.26 -0.91 17.53
C SER A 416 -2.82 -1.43 17.60
N HIS A 417 -2.01 -0.84 18.48
CA HIS A 417 -0.64 -1.26 18.74
C HIS A 417 -0.59 -2.64 19.42
N TYR A 418 -1.50 -2.91 20.38
CA TYR A 418 -1.68 -4.24 21.00
C TYR A 418 -2.01 -5.33 19.97
N TYR A 419 -3.04 -5.14 19.15
CA TYR A 419 -3.46 -6.13 18.16
C TYR A 419 -2.38 -6.37 17.10
N PHE A 420 -1.63 -5.33 16.73
CA PHE A 420 -0.48 -5.47 15.83
C PHE A 420 0.65 -6.28 16.47
N ALA A 421 1.01 -6.00 17.73
CA ALA A 421 2.01 -6.80 18.46
C ALA A 421 1.60 -8.28 18.55
N MET A 422 0.31 -8.56 18.82
CA MET A 422 -0.22 -9.93 18.81
C MET A 422 -0.10 -10.60 17.44
N LEU A 423 -0.33 -9.86 16.34
CA LEU A 423 -0.12 -10.38 14.98
C LEU A 423 1.36 -10.73 14.72
N MET A 424 2.28 -9.84 15.10
CA MET A 424 3.71 -10.07 14.94
C MET A 424 4.16 -11.33 15.71
N MET A 425 3.72 -11.48 16.96
CA MET A 425 3.98 -12.68 17.76
C MET A 425 3.44 -13.94 17.08
N LEU A 426 2.19 -13.93 16.60
CA LEU A 426 1.58 -15.09 15.94
C LEU A 426 2.30 -15.52 14.65
N VAL A 427 2.77 -14.56 13.87
CA VAL A 427 3.50 -14.83 12.61
C VAL A 427 4.88 -15.43 12.89
N HIS A 428 5.49 -15.06 14.02
CA HIS A 428 6.84 -15.48 14.41
C HIS A 428 6.86 -16.51 15.54
N ASP A 429 5.76 -17.27 15.75
CA ASP A 429 5.68 -18.23 16.86
C ASP A 429 6.70 -19.37 16.68
N PRO A 430 7.75 -19.46 17.54
CA PRO A 430 8.82 -20.46 17.41
C PRO A 430 8.36 -21.87 17.79
N ARG A 431 7.16 -22.02 18.38
CA ARG A 431 6.58 -23.31 18.78
C ARG A 431 5.98 -24.06 17.59
N MET A 432 5.90 -23.43 16.41
CA MET A 432 5.33 -24.01 15.21
C MET A 432 6.08 -25.28 14.76
N PRO A 433 5.38 -26.43 14.62
CA PRO A 433 5.97 -27.63 14.04
C PRO A 433 6.46 -27.36 12.61
N LYS A 434 7.61 -27.92 12.21
CA LYS A 434 8.18 -27.64 10.87
C LYS A 434 7.59 -28.50 9.75
N VAL A 435 7.08 -29.70 10.06
CA VAL A 435 6.55 -30.68 9.10
C VAL A 435 5.46 -31.57 9.72
N GLY A 436 4.68 -32.26 8.89
CA GLY A 436 3.73 -33.30 9.31
C GLY A 436 2.27 -32.84 9.42
N THR A 437 1.39 -33.73 9.90
CA THR A 437 -0.06 -33.45 10.06
C THR A 437 -0.33 -32.42 11.16
N GLN A 438 0.44 -32.44 12.24
CA GLN A 438 0.39 -31.46 13.32
C GLN A 438 0.73 -30.04 12.82
N TYR A 439 1.61 -29.90 11.83
CA TYR A 439 1.88 -28.61 11.19
C TYR A 439 0.63 -28.05 10.50
N LEU A 440 -0.14 -28.87 9.77
CA LEU A 440 -1.35 -28.43 9.07
C LEU A 440 -2.46 -28.01 10.03
N GLU A 441 -2.61 -28.70 11.16
CA GLU A 441 -3.57 -28.33 12.21
C GLU A 441 -3.16 -27.04 12.91
N CYS A 442 -1.89 -26.92 13.31
CA CYS A 442 -1.35 -25.73 13.93
C CYS A 442 -1.41 -24.50 13.00
N GLN A 443 -1.16 -24.69 11.70
CA GLN A 443 -1.30 -23.64 10.69
C GLN A 443 -2.75 -23.16 10.54
N LYS A 444 -3.76 -24.04 10.67
CA LYS A 444 -5.17 -23.63 10.67
C LYS A 444 -5.52 -22.81 11.90
N GLU A 445 -5.11 -23.27 13.08
CA GLU A 445 -5.30 -22.58 14.36
C GLU A 445 -4.68 -21.17 14.35
N ILE A 446 -3.40 -21.05 13.95
CA ILE A 446 -2.73 -19.76 13.83
C ILE A 446 -3.42 -18.87 12.81
N ARG A 447 -3.83 -19.42 11.66
CA ARG A 447 -4.56 -18.63 10.66
C ARG A 447 -5.87 -18.07 11.20
N ILE A 448 -6.59 -18.81 12.06
CA ILE A 448 -7.80 -18.32 12.72
C ILE A 448 -7.47 -17.14 13.64
N ARG A 449 -6.40 -17.26 14.45
CA ARG A 449 -5.95 -16.20 15.37
C ARG A 449 -5.44 -14.96 14.63
N ILE A 450 -4.64 -15.13 13.57
CA ILE A 450 -4.19 -14.03 12.69
C ILE A 450 -5.41 -13.31 12.11
N LEU A 451 -6.38 -14.05 11.56
CA LEU A 451 -7.59 -13.44 11.01
C LEU A 451 -8.44 -12.75 12.07
N HIS A 452 -8.42 -13.22 13.32
CA HIS A 452 -9.12 -12.57 14.42
C HIS A 452 -8.52 -11.19 14.73
N PHE A 453 -7.22 -11.10 15.01
CA PHE A 453 -6.57 -9.81 15.31
C PHE A 453 -6.58 -8.85 14.11
N LEU A 454 -6.40 -9.37 12.90
CA LEU A 454 -6.48 -8.54 11.69
C LEU A 454 -7.89 -7.94 11.51
N ARG A 455 -8.95 -8.71 11.81
CA ARG A 455 -10.32 -8.19 11.77
C ARG A 455 -10.56 -7.16 12.86
N LEU A 456 -10.03 -7.37 14.07
CA LEU A 456 -10.11 -6.38 15.14
C LEU A 456 -9.40 -5.08 14.76
N LEU A 457 -8.22 -5.14 14.13
CA LEU A 457 -7.54 -3.97 13.57
C LEU A 457 -8.40 -3.24 12.53
N CYS A 458 -8.88 -3.96 11.50
CA CYS A 458 -9.76 -3.38 10.49
C CYS A 458 -11.05 -2.80 11.09
N GLY A 459 -11.63 -3.49 12.07
CA GLY A 459 -12.82 -3.08 12.78
C GLY A 459 -12.62 -1.80 13.58
N LEU A 460 -11.53 -1.73 14.35
CA LEU A 460 -11.13 -0.58 15.13
C LEU A 460 -10.82 0.63 14.23
N ALA A 461 -10.07 0.42 13.15
CA ALA A 461 -9.68 1.46 12.20
C ALA A 461 -10.85 2.02 11.37
N SER A 462 -11.86 1.19 11.09
CA SER A 462 -13.10 1.62 10.40
C SER A 462 -14.12 2.27 11.34
N SER A 463 -14.10 1.89 12.62
CA SER A 463 -14.99 2.45 13.66
C SER A 463 -14.45 3.73 14.28
N SER A 464 -13.21 4.14 13.96
CA SER A 464 -12.54 5.29 14.57
C SER A 464 -11.97 6.28 13.53
N PRO A 465 -11.98 7.59 13.83
CA PRO A 465 -11.29 8.59 13.01
C PRO A 465 -9.78 8.65 13.25
N VAL A 466 -9.21 7.92 14.24
CA VAL A 466 -7.79 8.01 14.64
C VAL A 466 -6.85 7.46 13.55
N PRO A 467 -6.07 8.31 12.85
CA PRO A 467 -5.24 7.86 11.74
C PRO A 467 -4.10 6.89 12.08
N PRO A 468 -3.39 7.00 13.23
CA PRO A 468 -2.39 6.02 13.62
C PRO A 468 -2.92 4.56 13.61
N ALA A 469 -4.17 4.33 14.05
CA ALA A 469 -4.78 3.00 14.03
C ALA A 469 -5.00 2.48 12.58
N ARG A 470 -5.30 3.37 11.64
CA ARG A 470 -5.38 3.04 10.20
C ARG A 470 -3.99 2.71 9.65
N GLY A 471 -2.98 3.49 10.03
CA GLY A 471 -1.58 3.22 9.70
C GLY A 471 -1.15 1.82 10.13
N MET A 472 -1.42 1.44 11.39
CA MET A 472 -1.13 0.09 11.90
C MET A 472 -1.90 -1.01 11.18
N THR A 473 -3.15 -0.74 10.79
CA THR A 473 -3.95 -1.69 9.99
C THR A 473 -3.36 -1.87 8.59
N CYS A 474 -2.95 -0.78 7.93
CA CYS A 474 -2.28 -0.85 6.63
C CYS A 474 -0.96 -1.62 6.71
N LEU A 475 -0.18 -1.38 7.76
CA LEU A 475 1.06 -2.12 8.04
C LEU A 475 0.76 -3.62 8.21
N ALA A 476 -0.21 -3.99 9.05
CA ALA A 476 -0.63 -5.39 9.24
C ALA A 476 -1.06 -6.08 7.93
N LEU A 477 -1.79 -5.38 7.05
CA LEU A 477 -2.23 -5.91 5.76
C LEU A 477 -1.07 -6.11 4.79
N SER A 478 -0.04 -5.25 4.83
CA SER A 478 1.17 -5.40 4.01
C SER A 478 2.01 -6.64 4.37
N LEU A 479 1.86 -7.14 5.61
CA LEU A 479 2.55 -8.34 6.10
C LEU A 479 1.88 -9.66 5.69
N LEU A 480 0.74 -9.63 4.98
CA LEU A 480 0.10 -10.84 4.48
C LEU A 480 0.91 -11.44 3.30
N PRO A 481 1.28 -12.73 3.34
CA PRO A 481 2.15 -13.31 2.33
C PRO A 481 1.50 -13.31 0.94
N GLU A 482 2.20 -12.72 -0.02
CA GLU A 482 1.94 -12.90 -1.45
C GLU A 482 2.16 -14.36 -1.86
N PRO A 483 1.55 -14.84 -2.97
CA PRO A 483 1.94 -16.13 -3.53
C PRO A 483 3.45 -16.13 -3.83
N PRO A 484 4.17 -17.21 -3.49
CA PRO A 484 5.62 -17.26 -3.66
C PRO A 484 5.98 -17.03 -5.13
N PRO A 485 7.05 -16.28 -5.42
CA PRO A 485 7.49 -16.06 -6.80
C PRO A 485 7.83 -17.41 -7.45
N ARG A 486 7.34 -17.61 -8.67
CA ARG A 486 7.73 -18.77 -9.48
C ARG A 486 9.19 -18.62 -9.90
N LYS A 487 9.86 -19.75 -10.11
CA LYS A 487 11.22 -19.80 -10.64
C LYS A 487 11.22 -20.62 -11.91
N ARG A 488 11.85 -20.10 -12.96
CA ARG A 488 11.97 -20.80 -14.23
C ARG A 488 12.97 -21.95 -14.14
N THR A 489 12.50 -23.16 -14.44
CA THR A 489 13.34 -24.37 -14.50
C THR A 489 13.62 -24.83 -15.94
N LYS A 490 12.76 -24.46 -16.89
CA LYS A 490 12.91 -24.72 -18.32
C LYS A 490 12.85 -23.40 -19.11
N PRO A 491 13.68 -23.21 -20.14
CA PRO A 491 13.70 -21.97 -20.91
C PRO A 491 12.32 -21.68 -21.52
N MET A 492 12.03 -20.41 -21.77
CA MET A 492 10.88 -20.02 -22.60
C MET A 492 11.19 -20.44 -24.04
N GLU A 493 10.31 -21.22 -24.65
CA GLU A 493 10.53 -21.80 -25.97
C GLU A 493 9.72 -21.09 -27.06
N VAL A 494 8.47 -20.71 -26.78
CA VAL A 494 7.56 -20.16 -27.80
C VAL A 494 6.73 -18.98 -27.27
N LEU A 495 6.73 -17.86 -28.00
CA LEU A 495 5.90 -16.69 -27.75
C LEU A 495 4.82 -16.56 -28.84
N CYS A 496 3.56 -16.80 -28.49
CA CYS A 496 2.43 -16.65 -29.41
C CYS A 496 1.75 -15.28 -29.22
N VAL A 497 2.25 -14.27 -29.93
CA VAL A 497 1.98 -12.86 -29.65
C VAL A 497 0.74 -12.29 -30.36
N GLY A 498 -0.06 -13.13 -31.03
CA GLY A 498 -1.29 -12.67 -31.68
C GLY A 498 -2.32 -12.12 -30.68
N LEU A 499 -3.06 -11.09 -31.09
CA LEU A 499 -4.10 -10.49 -30.25
C LEU A 499 -5.21 -11.51 -29.91
N PRO A 500 -5.94 -11.36 -28.79
CA PRO A 500 -7.07 -12.21 -28.48
C PRO A 500 -8.05 -12.31 -29.66
N ARG A 501 -8.74 -13.46 -29.73
CA ARG A 501 -9.66 -13.82 -30.84
C ARG A 501 -8.97 -14.09 -32.18
N SER A 502 -7.65 -14.29 -32.21
CA SER A 502 -6.90 -14.77 -33.39
C SER A 502 -6.43 -16.24 -33.24
N ALA A 503 -7.33 -17.10 -32.76
CA ALA A 503 -7.10 -18.54 -32.53
C ALA A 503 -6.08 -18.89 -31.42
N THR A 504 -6.00 -18.04 -30.38
CA THR A 504 -5.07 -18.17 -29.24
C THR A 504 -5.23 -19.46 -28.43
N GLU A 505 -6.47 -19.88 -28.15
CA GLU A 505 -6.78 -21.12 -27.41
C GLU A 505 -6.55 -22.39 -28.26
N SER A 506 -6.88 -22.32 -29.55
CA SER A 506 -6.55 -23.37 -30.53
C SER A 506 -5.04 -23.58 -30.59
N LEU A 507 -4.27 -22.49 -30.61
CA LEU A 507 -2.82 -22.54 -30.61
C LEU A 507 -2.27 -23.07 -29.27
N GLN A 508 -2.86 -22.69 -28.13
CA GLN A 508 -2.52 -23.29 -26.83
C GLN A 508 -2.67 -24.82 -26.86
N THR A 509 -3.82 -25.30 -27.34
CA THR A 509 -4.14 -26.73 -27.42
C THR A 509 -3.19 -27.45 -28.37
N ALA A 510 -2.84 -26.82 -29.50
CA ALA A 510 -1.87 -27.35 -30.45
C ALA A 510 -0.48 -27.50 -29.81
N LEU A 511 0.01 -26.48 -29.09
CA LEU A 511 1.30 -26.55 -28.39
C LEU A 511 1.31 -27.65 -27.32
N LEU A 512 0.26 -27.79 -26.52
CA LEU A 512 0.15 -28.88 -25.54
C LEU A 512 0.21 -30.26 -26.22
N LYS A 513 -0.46 -30.43 -27.37
CA LYS A 513 -0.40 -31.66 -28.18
C LYS A 513 0.98 -31.94 -28.78
N LEU A 514 1.76 -30.90 -29.08
CA LEU A 514 3.15 -31.01 -29.55
C LEU A 514 4.17 -31.28 -28.41
N GLY A 515 3.68 -31.50 -27.19
CA GLY A 515 4.48 -31.90 -26.03
C GLY A 515 5.14 -30.75 -25.28
N TYR A 516 4.66 -29.52 -25.43
CA TYR A 516 5.07 -28.42 -24.55
C TYR A 516 4.43 -28.62 -23.17
N ASP A 517 5.24 -28.63 -22.10
CA ASP A 517 4.76 -29.02 -20.75
C ASP A 517 3.58 -28.18 -20.28
N HIS A 518 3.69 -26.85 -20.41
CA HIS A 518 2.63 -25.92 -20.07
C HIS A 518 2.73 -24.68 -20.96
N THR A 519 1.59 -24.33 -21.56
CA THR A 519 1.43 -23.14 -22.40
C THR A 519 0.45 -22.19 -21.71
N TYR A 520 0.96 -21.07 -21.22
CA TYR A 520 0.19 -20.08 -20.46
C TYR A 520 -0.77 -19.31 -21.39
N HIS A 521 -2.04 -19.20 -21.02
CA HIS A 521 -3.09 -18.49 -21.76
C HIS A 521 -3.75 -17.44 -20.86
N GLY A 522 -4.53 -16.52 -21.46
CA GLY A 522 -5.30 -15.52 -20.72
C GLY A 522 -6.27 -16.14 -19.69
N TRP A 523 -6.65 -17.39 -19.88
CA TRP A 523 -7.48 -18.13 -18.92
C TRP A 523 -6.74 -18.42 -17.61
N ASP A 524 -5.42 -18.65 -17.66
CA ASP A 524 -4.61 -18.92 -16.46
C ASP A 524 -4.58 -17.70 -15.52
N ILE A 525 -4.67 -16.48 -16.06
CA ILE A 525 -4.75 -15.23 -15.27
C ILE A 525 -5.93 -15.26 -14.29
N VAL A 526 -7.05 -15.90 -14.65
CA VAL A 526 -8.27 -15.97 -13.84
C VAL A 526 -8.48 -17.32 -13.15
N TYR A 527 -7.89 -18.40 -13.67
CA TYR A 527 -8.09 -19.75 -13.14
C TYR A 527 -6.98 -20.26 -12.23
N GLU A 528 -5.79 -19.67 -12.20
CA GLU A 528 -4.73 -20.17 -11.32
C GLU A 528 -5.07 -20.00 -9.83
N THR A 529 -4.66 -20.98 -9.01
CA THR A 529 -4.69 -20.90 -7.55
C THR A 529 -3.31 -21.32 -7.00
N PRO A 530 -2.61 -20.45 -6.26
CA PRO A 530 -3.00 -19.09 -5.89
C PRO A 530 -3.06 -18.14 -7.11
N SER A 531 -3.83 -17.05 -6.99
CA SER A 531 -3.97 -16.06 -8.07
C SER A 531 -2.76 -15.14 -8.14
N TYR A 532 -2.23 -14.96 -9.34
CA TYR A 532 -1.15 -14.01 -9.66
C TYR A 532 -1.65 -12.75 -10.37
N SER A 533 -2.97 -12.54 -10.45
CA SER A 533 -3.58 -11.42 -11.20
C SER A 533 -3.11 -10.05 -10.68
N SER A 534 -2.82 -9.91 -9.38
CA SER A 534 -2.23 -8.68 -8.81
C SER A 534 -0.81 -8.40 -9.34
N LYS A 535 -0.02 -9.43 -9.61
CA LYS A 535 1.33 -9.26 -10.21
C LYS A 535 1.22 -8.81 -11.67
N TRP A 536 0.25 -9.33 -12.43
CA TRP A 536 -0.05 -8.80 -13.76
C TRP A 536 -0.46 -7.33 -13.74
N VAL A 537 -1.28 -6.90 -12.75
CA VAL A 537 -1.62 -5.49 -12.56
C VAL A 537 -0.37 -4.65 -12.25
N ARG A 538 0.57 -5.15 -11.45
CA ARG A 538 1.85 -4.49 -11.17
C ARG A 538 2.66 -4.28 -12.45
N LEU A 539 2.76 -5.29 -13.32
CA LEU A 539 3.43 -5.16 -14.62
C LEU A 539 2.73 -4.16 -15.54
N CYS A 540 1.39 -4.15 -15.56
CA CYS A 540 0.63 -3.16 -16.34
C CYS A 540 0.88 -1.73 -15.86
N ARG A 541 0.94 -1.53 -14.53
CA ARG A 541 1.27 -0.23 -13.92
C ARG A 541 2.66 0.22 -14.36
N LYS A 542 3.66 -0.66 -14.21
CA LYS A 542 5.04 -0.38 -14.63
C LYS A 542 5.13 0.01 -16.12
N LYS A 543 4.43 -0.73 -16.98
CA LYS A 543 4.40 -0.51 -18.44
C LYS A 543 3.80 0.84 -18.85
N TRP A 544 2.60 1.17 -18.37
CA TRP A 544 1.83 2.32 -18.88
C TRP A 544 1.79 3.54 -17.98
N PHE A 545 2.07 3.37 -16.68
CA PHE A 545 1.97 4.44 -15.68
C PHE A 545 3.31 4.71 -14.99
N GLY A 546 4.36 3.98 -15.36
CA GLY A 546 5.67 4.06 -14.75
C GLY A 546 5.77 3.33 -13.41
N SER A 547 7.00 3.10 -12.98
CA SER A 547 7.33 2.73 -11.61
C SER A 547 7.71 3.98 -10.81
N LEU A 548 7.71 3.86 -9.48
CA LEU A 548 8.08 4.97 -8.59
C LEU A 548 9.54 5.43 -8.76
N ASP A 549 10.41 4.57 -9.29
CA ASP A 549 11.82 4.87 -9.61
C ASP A 549 12.04 5.31 -11.08
N GLY A 550 10.96 5.50 -11.86
CA GLY A 550 11.03 5.90 -13.27
C GLY A 550 11.44 4.78 -14.25
N ASN A 551 11.80 3.59 -13.75
CA ASN A 551 12.17 2.44 -14.57
C ASN A 551 10.95 1.67 -15.12
N THR A 552 10.61 1.93 -16.38
CA THR A 552 9.52 1.22 -17.07
C THR A 552 9.91 -0.14 -17.65
N THR A 553 11.17 -0.57 -17.51
CA THR A 553 11.67 -1.82 -18.08
C THR A 553 11.20 -3.01 -17.25
N ILE A 554 10.53 -3.97 -17.89
CA ILE A 554 10.12 -5.23 -17.25
C ILE A 554 11.22 -6.27 -17.48
N THR A 555 11.77 -6.83 -16.40
CA THR A 555 12.86 -7.80 -16.50
C THR A 555 12.36 -9.22 -16.73
N LYS A 556 13.28 -10.10 -17.16
CA LYS A 556 13.01 -11.54 -17.30
C LYS A 556 12.62 -12.17 -15.96
N GLU A 557 13.23 -11.75 -14.87
CA GLU A 557 12.95 -12.24 -13.51
C GLU A 557 11.52 -11.88 -13.10
N GLU A 558 11.08 -10.64 -13.38
CA GLU A 558 9.71 -10.20 -13.11
C GLU A 558 8.68 -11.02 -13.89
N PHE A 559 8.96 -11.39 -15.14
CA PHE A 559 8.12 -12.33 -15.89
C PHE A 559 8.19 -13.74 -15.30
N ASP A 560 9.37 -14.23 -14.92
CA ASP A 560 9.55 -15.58 -14.37
C ASP A 560 8.85 -15.77 -13.01
N GLU A 561 8.66 -14.70 -12.22
CA GLU A 561 7.83 -14.76 -11.01
C GLU A 561 6.38 -15.20 -11.27
N ILE A 562 5.89 -14.98 -12.49
CA ILE A 562 4.52 -15.28 -12.92
C ILE A 562 4.50 -16.46 -13.89
N LEU A 563 5.41 -16.50 -14.86
CA LEU A 563 5.43 -17.45 -15.97
C LEU A 563 6.47 -18.57 -15.80
N GLY A 564 7.19 -18.64 -14.67
CA GLY A 564 8.34 -19.54 -14.50
C GLY A 564 8.05 -21.03 -14.72
N HIS A 565 6.79 -21.47 -14.55
CA HIS A 565 6.36 -22.85 -14.82
C HIS A 565 5.97 -23.12 -16.29
N SER A 566 5.87 -22.08 -17.11
CA SER A 566 5.36 -22.15 -18.50
C SER A 566 6.50 -22.08 -19.50
N VAL A 567 6.51 -22.96 -20.50
CA VAL A 567 7.51 -22.95 -21.60
C VAL A 567 7.01 -22.24 -22.86
N ALA A 568 5.71 -21.92 -22.91
CA ALA A 568 5.13 -21.11 -23.96
C ALA A 568 4.05 -20.18 -23.38
N VAL A 569 3.74 -19.09 -24.09
CA VAL A 569 2.71 -18.12 -23.68
C VAL A 569 1.90 -17.62 -24.88
N THR A 570 0.60 -17.42 -24.70
CA THR A 570 -0.38 -17.02 -25.70
C THR A 570 -1.39 -16.02 -25.13
N ASP A 571 -2.22 -15.44 -25.99
CA ASP A 571 -3.37 -14.60 -25.64
C ASP A 571 -3.00 -13.31 -24.89
N ALA A 572 -3.76 -12.91 -23.87
CA ALA A 572 -3.63 -11.61 -23.21
C ALA A 572 -2.20 -11.32 -22.72
N ALA A 573 -1.58 -12.28 -22.02
CA ALA A 573 -0.22 -12.12 -21.49
C ALA A 573 0.80 -11.90 -22.62
N ALA A 574 0.74 -12.71 -23.67
CA ALA A 574 1.66 -12.63 -24.80
C ALA A 574 1.45 -11.37 -25.66
N SER A 575 0.20 -11.01 -25.92
CA SER A 575 -0.16 -9.88 -26.79
C SER A 575 0.08 -8.52 -26.12
N VAL A 576 -0.34 -8.37 -24.86
CA VAL A 576 -0.20 -7.10 -24.13
C VAL A 576 1.26 -6.75 -23.87
N PHE A 577 2.09 -7.76 -23.56
CA PHE A 577 3.51 -7.59 -23.24
C PHE A 577 4.44 -8.08 -24.36
N ALA A 578 3.99 -8.08 -25.62
CA ALA A 578 4.72 -8.73 -26.70
C ALA A 578 6.15 -8.20 -26.88
N ALA A 579 6.32 -6.87 -26.89
CA ALA A 579 7.64 -6.26 -27.04
C ALA A 579 8.57 -6.60 -25.86
N GLU A 580 8.04 -6.54 -24.64
CA GLU A 580 8.80 -6.84 -23.42
C GLU A 580 9.15 -8.33 -23.30
N LEU A 581 8.25 -9.23 -23.68
CA LEU A 581 8.49 -10.67 -23.70
C LEU A 581 9.52 -11.06 -24.78
N ILE A 582 9.44 -10.47 -25.97
CA ILE A 582 10.44 -10.69 -27.04
C ILE A 582 11.82 -10.23 -26.57
N ALA A 583 11.90 -9.07 -25.90
CA ALA A 583 13.15 -8.57 -25.34
C ALA A 583 13.68 -9.45 -24.19
N ALA A 584 12.80 -9.93 -23.30
CA ALA A 584 13.17 -10.74 -22.14
C ALA A 584 13.57 -12.19 -22.51
N TYR A 585 13.02 -12.72 -23.60
CA TYR A 585 13.26 -14.10 -24.07
C TYR A 585 13.71 -14.13 -25.53
N PRO A 586 14.92 -13.61 -25.86
CA PRO A 586 15.38 -13.46 -27.23
C PRO A 586 15.59 -14.79 -27.96
N ASP A 587 15.74 -15.91 -27.24
CA ASP A 587 15.92 -17.24 -27.80
C ASP A 587 14.61 -17.96 -28.15
N ALA A 588 13.47 -17.47 -27.65
CA ALA A 588 12.18 -18.06 -27.93
C ALA A 588 11.77 -17.82 -29.40
N LYS A 589 11.15 -18.84 -30.01
CA LYS A 589 10.52 -18.70 -31.32
C LYS A 589 9.24 -17.88 -31.20
N VAL A 590 8.98 -16.97 -32.13
CA VAL A 590 7.80 -16.10 -32.08
C VAL A 590 6.80 -16.52 -33.14
N VAL A 591 5.56 -16.77 -32.72
CA VAL A 591 4.42 -17.03 -33.60
C VAL A 591 3.49 -15.81 -33.54
N LEU A 592 3.39 -15.08 -34.64
CA LEU A 592 2.38 -14.05 -34.83
C LEU A 592 1.13 -14.72 -35.41
N ASN A 593 0.25 -15.19 -34.52
CA ASN A 593 -1.06 -15.68 -34.93
C ASN A 593 -1.99 -14.52 -35.30
N TYR A 594 -2.67 -14.61 -36.44
CA TYR A 594 -3.51 -13.53 -36.97
C TYR A 594 -4.74 -14.07 -37.72
N ARG A 595 -5.75 -13.22 -37.92
CA ARG A 595 -6.86 -13.42 -38.86
C ARG A 595 -6.64 -12.60 -40.13
N LYS A 596 -6.89 -13.22 -41.29
CA LYS A 596 -6.84 -12.55 -42.60
C LYS A 596 -7.92 -11.49 -42.74
N ASP A 597 -9.13 -11.82 -42.31
CA ASP A 597 -10.25 -10.89 -42.27
C ASP A 597 -10.21 -10.06 -40.98
N LEU A 598 -9.78 -8.81 -41.13
CA LEU A 598 -9.67 -7.86 -40.03
C LEU A 598 -11.04 -7.40 -39.51
N ASP A 599 -12.05 -7.33 -40.38
CA ASP A 599 -13.39 -6.91 -40.01
C ASP A 599 -14.05 -8.01 -39.18
N ALA A 600 -13.93 -9.27 -39.61
CA ALA A 600 -14.38 -10.43 -38.84
C ALA A 600 -13.63 -10.60 -37.51
N TRP A 601 -12.34 -10.26 -37.44
CA TRP A 601 -11.63 -10.17 -36.16
C TRP A 601 -12.21 -9.08 -35.27
N HIS A 602 -12.40 -7.87 -35.80
CA HIS A 602 -12.86 -6.72 -35.03
C HIS A 602 -14.26 -6.95 -34.46
N GLU A 603 -15.19 -7.46 -35.26
CA GLU A 603 -16.52 -7.85 -34.80
C GLU A 603 -16.45 -8.91 -33.69
N SER A 604 -15.58 -9.90 -33.83
CA SER A 604 -15.37 -10.92 -32.79
C SER A 604 -14.74 -10.36 -31.52
N ALA A 605 -13.82 -9.40 -31.63
CA ALA A 605 -13.17 -8.77 -30.49
C ALA A 605 -14.15 -7.87 -29.73
N VAL A 606 -14.92 -7.05 -30.44
CA VAL A 606 -16.01 -6.25 -29.85
C VAL A 606 -16.99 -7.17 -29.15
N LYS A 607 -17.56 -8.16 -29.85
CA LYS A 607 -18.58 -9.05 -29.28
C LYS A 607 -18.11 -9.77 -28.02
N THR A 608 -16.86 -10.23 -27.97
CA THR A 608 -16.38 -11.07 -26.87
C THR A 608 -15.79 -10.28 -25.70
N LEU A 609 -14.97 -9.25 -25.98
CA LEU A 609 -14.30 -8.50 -24.91
C LEU A 609 -15.25 -7.48 -24.28
N VAL A 610 -16.07 -6.81 -25.09
CA VAL A 610 -17.05 -5.82 -24.59
C VAL A 610 -18.15 -6.50 -23.79
N SER A 611 -18.59 -7.70 -24.17
CA SER A 611 -19.66 -8.39 -23.43
C SER A 611 -19.30 -8.65 -21.97
N VAL A 612 -18.01 -8.84 -21.66
CA VAL A 612 -17.53 -8.98 -20.27
C VAL A 612 -17.62 -7.63 -19.53
N ASN A 613 -17.24 -6.54 -20.18
CA ASN A 613 -17.35 -5.18 -19.62
C ASN A 613 -18.80 -4.77 -19.34
N GLU A 614 -19.73 -5.15 -20.23
CA GLU A 614 -21.16 -4.90 -20.09
C GLU A 614 -21.86 -5.87 -19.10
N ASN A 615 -21.18 -6.94 -18.69
CA ASN A 615 -21.73 -7.92 -17.77
C ASN A 615 -21.78 -7.37 -16.34
N TRP A 616 -22.89 -6.68 -16.04
CA TRP A 616 -23.15 -6.07 -14.73
C TRP A 616 -23.04 -7.05 -13.56
N ALA A 617 -23.31 -8.35 -13.79
CA ALA A 617 -23.17 -9.37 -12.74
C ALA A 617 -21.69 -9.60 -12.40
N LEU A 618 -20.81 -9.68 -13.41
CA LEU A 618 -19.36 -9.78 -13.19
C LEU A 618 -18.80 -8.51 -12.54
N TYR A 619 -19.27 -7.33 -12.94
CA TYR A 619 -18.92 -6.08 -12.29
C TYR A 619 -19.30 -6.07 -10.81
N ILE A 620 -20.55 -6.44 -10.47
CA ILE A 620 -20.99 -6.53 -9.08
C ILE A 620 -20.15 -7.56 -8.31
N LEU A 621 -19.92 -8.75 -8.88
CA LEU A 621 -19.09 -9.77 -8.22
C LEU A 621 -17.67 -9.26 -7.95
N SER A 622 -17.12 -8.41 -8.82
CA SER A 622 -15.81 -7.77 -8.61
C SER A 622 -15.79 -6.86 -7.38
N CYS A 623 -16.92 -6.24 -7.03
CA CYS A 623 -17.05 -5.45 -5.81
C CYS A 623 -17.24 -6.31 -4.55
N LEU A 624 -17.50 -7.61 -4.70
CA LEU A 624 -17.93 -8.51 -3.63
C LEU A 624 -16.92 -9.60 -3.25
N GLY A 625 -15.78 -9.71 -3.93
CA GLY A 625 -14.76 -10.71 -3.62
C GLY A 625 -13.37 -10.39 -4.14
N LYS A 626 -12.32 -10.89 -3.45
CA LYS A 626 -10.91 -10.62 -3.79
C LYS A 626 -10.52 -11.17 -5.17
N VAL A 627 -10.89 -12.41 -5.48
CA VAL A 627 -10.57 -13.05 -6.76
C VAL A 627 -11.25 -12.32 -7.93
N PRO A 628 -12.57 -12.06 -7.91
CA PRO A 628 -13.22 -11.32 -8.98
C PRO A 628 -12.76 -9.85 -9.04
N PHE A 629 -12.40 -9.23 -7.91
CA PHE A 629 -11.81 -7.89 -7.90
C PHE A 629 -10.54 -7.84 -8.76
N TRP A 630 -9.57 -8.71 -8.48
CA TRP A 630 -8.29 -8.69 -9.22
C TRP A 630 -8.44 -9.17 -10.66
N GLY A 631 -9.34 -10.12 -10.92
CA GLY A 631 -9.68 -10.56 -12.28
C GLY A 631 -10.34 -9.46 -13.12
N TRP A 632 -11.24 -8.68 -12.53
CA TRP A 632 -11.79 -7.49 -13.17
C TRP A 632 -10.72 -6.42 -13.40
N HIS A 633 -9.92 -6.11 -12.38
CA HIS A 633 -8.92 -5.05 -12.49
C HIS A 633 -7.87 -5.36 -13.55
N VAL A 634 -7.32 -6.58 -13.59
CA VAL A 634 -6.28 -6.93 -14.56
C VAL A 634 -6.75 -6.74 -16.00
N TYR A 635 -7.98 -7.15 -16.33
CA TYR A 635 -8.52 -7.05 -17.68
C TYR A 635 -9.15 -5.70 -17.98
N GLU A 636 -10.18 -5.35 -17.23
CA GLU A 636 -11.09 -4.23 -17.52
C GLU A 636 -10.52 -2.88 -17.11
N ARG A 637 -9.54 -2.84 -16.20
CA ARG A 637 -8.94 -1.58 -15.73
C ARG A 637 -7.53 -1.33 -16.25
N PHE A 638 -6.79 -2.39 -16.60
CA PHE A 638 -5.39 -2.28 -17.01
C PHE A 638 -5.13 -2.82 -18.41
N MET A 639 -5.23 -4.13 -18.66
CA MET A 639 -4.83 -4.75 -19.93
C MET A 639 -5.60 -4.20 -21.13
N TRP A 640 -6.94 -4.28 -21.13
CA TRP A 640 -7.74 -3.86 -22.29
C TRP A 640 -7.75 -2.35 -22.50
N PRO A 641 -7.94 -1.51 -21.47
CA PRO A 641 -7.83 -0.07 -21.65
C PRO A 641 -6.46 0.37 -22.17
N GLY A 642 -5.38 -0.22 -21.65
CA GLY A 642 -4.01 0.07 -22.10
C GLY A 642 -3.75 -0.37 -23.53
N LEU A 643 -4.09 -1.62 -23.88
CA LEU A 643 -3.87 -2.18 -25.22
C LEU A 643 -4.66 -1.44 -26.29
N PHE A 644 -5.95 -1.17 -26.05
CA PHE A 644 -6.84 -0.54 -27.03
C PHE A 644 -6.87 0.99 -26.95
N ARG A 645 -6.00 1.60 -26.13
CA ARG A 645 -5.89 3.04 -25.92
C ARG A 645 -7.24 3.69 -25.56
N ALA A 646 -7.98 3.07 -24.64
CA ALA A 646 -9.28 3.55 -24.17
C ALA A 646 -9.10 4.68 -23.13
N LEU A 647 -8.73 5.88 -23.60
CA LEU A 647 -8.37 7.02 -22.76
C LEU A 647 -9.54 7.59 -21.93
N ASP A 648 -10.79 7.28 -22.32
CA ASP A 648 -12.00 7.63 -21.56
C ASP A 648 -12.35 6.59 -20.49
N GLY A 649 -11.51 5.55 -20.33
CA GLY A 649 -11.72 4.47 -19.37
C GLY A 649 -12.83 3.49 -19.78
N ASN A 650 -13.35 3.58 -21.01
CA ASN A 650 -14.39 2.70 -21.53
C ASN A 650 -13.85 1.81 -22.66
N ILE A 651 -13.72 0.50 -22.37
CA ILE A 651 -13.13 -0.47 -23.31
C ILE A 651 -13.96 -0.61 -24.59
N GLU A 652 -15.28 -0.52 -24.51
CA GLU A 652 -16.19 -0.65 -25.66
C GLU A 652 -15.82 0.39 -26.69
N THR A 653 -15.76 1.65 -26.26
CA THR A 653 -15.42 2.76 -27.14
C THR A 653 -13.99 2.66 -27.65
N GLY A 654 -13.05 2.19 -26.81
CA GLY A 654 -11.66 1.96 -27.18
C GLY A 654 -11.53 0.92 -28.28
N ILE A 655 -12.09 -0.28 -28.11
CA ILE A 655 -12.02 -1.36 -29.11
C ILE A 655 -12.77 -0.97 -30.38
N ALA A 656 -13.97 -0.39 -30.26
CA ALA A 656 -14.77 0.01 -31.42
C ALA A 656 -14.04 1.05 -32.29
N ARG A 657 -13.45 2.08 -31.67
CA ARG A 657 -12.74 3.15 -32.38
C ARG A 657 -11.34 2.71 -32.83
N ASN A 658 -10.62 2.00 -31.98
CA ASN A 658 -9.18 1.79 -32.14
C ASN A 658 -8.77 0.39 -32.59
N GLY A 659 -9.62 -0.63 -32.40
CA GLY A 659 -9.24 -2.03 -32.53
C GLY A 659 -8.54 -2.38 -33.85
N LYS A 660 -9.08 -1.95 -34.99
CA LYS A 660 -8.51 -2.27 -36.32
C LYS A 660 -7.11 -1.70 -36.53
N TRP A 661 -6.85 -0.46 -36.08
CA TRP A 661 -5.54 0.15 -36.29
C TRP A 661 -4.53 -0.33 -35.24
N VAL A 662 -4.96 -0.56 -33.99
CA VAL A 662 -4.15 -1.24 -32.95
C VAL A 662 -3.72 -2.63 -33.43
N TYR A 663 -4.61 -3.39 -34.05
CA TYR A 663 -4.27 -4.71 -34.61
C TYR A 663 -3.19 -4.62 -35.70
N LYS A 664 -3.35 -3.70 -36.65
CA LYS A 664 -2.37 -3.50 -37.73
C LYS A 664 -1.03 -3.04 -37.18
N GLU A 665 -1.05 -2.09 -36.26
CA GLU A 665 0.15 -1.57 -35.60
C GLU A 665 0.86 -2.69 -34.83
N HIS A 666 0.12 -3.51 -34.07
CA HIS A 666 0.66 -4.66 -33.35
C HIS A 666 1.36 -5.64 -34.31
N CYS A 667 0.69 -6.07 -35.38
CA CYS A 667 1.32 -6.95 -36.37
C CYS A 667 2.59 -6.34 -37.00
N ASN A 668 2.56 -5.06 -37.34
CA ASN A 668 3.71 -4.37 -37.92
C ASN A 668 4.87 -4.21 -36.93
N MET A 669 4.56 -3.92 -35.67
CA MET A 669 5.52 -3.87 -34.57
C MET A 669 6.24 -5.22 -34.43
N ILE A 670 5.50 -6.34 -34.40
CA ILE A 670 6.12 -7.68 -34.30
C ILE A 670 7.00 -7.99 -35.50
N ARG A 671 6.55 -7.68 -36.72
CA ARG A 671 7.38 -7.86 -37.94
C ARG A 671 8.66 -7.03 -37.93
N GLY A 672 8.66 -5.88 -37.25
CA GLY A 672 9.84 -5.04 -37.09
C GLY A 672 10.77 -5.48 -35.95
N LEU A 673 10.22 -6.05 -34.88
CA LEU A 673 10.99 -6.46 -33.69
C LEU A 673 11.68 -7.82 -33.85
N VAL A 674 11.08 -8.74 -34.61
CA VAL A 674 11.54 -10.15 -34.67
C VAL A 674 12.22 -10.44 -36.01
N PRO A 675 13.45 -11.00 -36.00
CA PRO A 675 14.09 -11.51 -37.21
C PRO A 675 13.22 -12.54 -37.93
N LYS A 676 13.22 -12.54 -39.27
CA LYS A 676 12.35 -13.40 -40.08
C LYS A 676 12.53 -14.89 -39.80
N GLU A 677 13.73 -15.29 -39.40
CA GLU A 677 14.10 -16.67 -39.10
C GLU A 677 13.49 -17.17 -37.78
N LYS A 678 13.15 -16.23 -36.87
CA LYS A 678 12.51 -16.50 -35.57
C LYS A 678 11.02 -16.12 -35.56
N LEU A 679 10.45 -15.72 -36.69
CA LEU A 679 9.06 -15.28 -36.81
C LEU A 679 8.28 -16.21 -37.74
N LEU A 680 7.21 -16.80 -37.22
CA LEU A 680 6.16 -17.42 -38.02
C LEU A 680 4.91 -16.55 -38.00
N GLU A 681 4.52 -16.04 -39.16
CA GLU A 681 3.17 -15.50 -39.36
C GLU A 681 2.23 -16.67 -39.67
N TRP A 682 1.25 -16.90 -38.81
CA TRP A 682 0.37 -18.07 -38.87
C TRP A 682 -1.10 -17.65 -38.73
N ASN A 683 -1.97 -18.26 -39.51
CA ASN A 683 -3.42 -18.15 -39.30
C ASN A 683 -4.02 -19.55 -39.15
N VAL A 684 -5.20 -19.64 -38.54
CA VAL A 684 -5.80 -20.94 -38.18
C VAL A 684 -6.05 -21.86 -39.38
N GLU A 685 -6.24 -21.31 -40.59
CA GLU A 685 -6.44 -22.10 -41.82
C GLU A 685 -5.14 -22.77 -42.30
N ASP A 686 -3.99 -22.30 -41.84
CA ASP A 686 -2.69 -22.88 -42.18
C ASP A 686 -2.48 -24.24 -41.49
N GLY A 687 -3.18 -24.51 -40.38
CA GLY A 687 -3.16 -25.80 -39.69
C GLY A 687 -1.79 -26.19 -39.13
N TRP A 688 -1.52 -27.50 -39.11
CA TRP A 688 -0.33 -28.09 -38.46
C TRP A 688 0.98 -27.86 -39.22
N GLU A 689 0.98 -28.03 -40.54
CA GLU A 689 2.23 -28.15 -41.32
C GLU A 689 3.22 -27.00 -41.11
N PRO A 690 2.85 -25.71 -41.28
CA PRO A 690 3.79 -24.62 -41.10
C PRO A 690 4.18 -24.41 -39.63
N LEU A 691 3.26 -24.67 -38.69
CA LEU A 691 3.53 -24.57 -37.25
C LEU A 691 4.55 -25.62 -36.82
N CYS A 692 4.31 -26.89 -37.15
CA CYS A 692 5.20 -28.02 -36.82
C CYS A 692 6.57 -27.85 -37.47
N LYS A 693 6.62 -27.44 -38.75
CA LYS A 693 7.88 -27.16 -39.44
C LYS A 693 8.68 -26.07 -38.75
N PHE A 694 8.04 -24.96 -38.36
CA PHE A 694 8.72 -23.86 -37.70
C PHE A 694 9.18 -24.23 -36.29
N LEU A 695 8.42 -25.05 -35.56
CA LEU A 695 8.74 -25.48 -34.20
C LEU A 695 9.67 -26.71 -34.14
N ASP A 696 10.08 -27.26 -35.29
CA ASP A 696 10.85 -28.52 -35.39
C ASP A 696 10.16 -29.71 -34.71
N LYS A 697 8.85 -29.85 -34.96
CA LYS A 697 7.99 -30.92 -34.41
C LYS A 697 7.41 -31.79 -35.53
N THR A 698 7.08 -33.03 -35.21
CA THR A 698 6.35 -33.92 -36.12
C THR A 698 4.89 -33.48 -36.25
N VAL A 699 4.34 -33.50 -37.47
CA VAL A 699 2.91 -33.23 -37.72
C VAL A 699 2.07 -34.35 -37.10
N PRO A 700 1.13 -34.05 -36.18
CA PRO A 700 0.22 -35.04 -35.61
C PRO A 700 -0.74 -35.61 -36.65
N ASP A 701 -1.09 -36.91 -36.52
CA ASP A 701 -2.11 -37.57 -37.35
C ASP A 701 -3.54 -37.32 -36.79
N GLU A 702 -3.89 -36.04 -36.68
CA GLU A 702 -5.21 -35.59 -36.23
C GLU A 702 -5.52 -34.20 -36.81
N PRO A 703 -6.80 -33.80 -36.99
CA PRO A 703 -7.13 -32.46 -37.45
C PRO A 703 -6.65 -31.38 -36.47
N PHE A 704 -6.32 -30.20 -36.99
CA PHE A 704 -5.88 -29.08 -36.16
C PHE A 704 -6.98 -28.70 -35.12
N PRO A 705 -6.62 -28.41 -33.86
CA PRO A 705 -7.59 -28.06 -32.84
C PRO A 705 -8.40 -26.81 -33.21
N HIS A 706 -9.72 -26.95 -33.27
CA HIS A 706 -10.65 -25.84 -33.44
C HIS A 706 -11.50 -25.65 -32.17
N VAL A 707 -10.85 -25.15 -31.12
CA VAL A 707 -11.47 -24.80 -29.83
C VAL A 707 -11.84 -23.31 -29.80
N ASN A 708 -12.78 -22.95 -28.93
CA ASN A 708 -13.33 -21.59 -28.80
C ASN A 708 -14.13 -21.05 -30.02
N LYS A 709 -15.00 -21.90 -30.61
CA LYS A 709 -16.20 -21.39 -31.30
C LYS A 709 -17.05 -20.59 -30.29
N ALA A 710 -17.92 -19.69 -30.73
CA ALA A 710 -18.71 -18.82 -29.83
C ALA A 710 -19.36 -19.57 -28.64
N SER A 711 -19.81 -20.81 -28.84
CA SER A 711 -20.36 -21.68 -27.79
C SER A 711 -19.36 -22.17 -26.73
N GLY A 712 -18.07 -22.29 -27.05
CA GLY A 712 -17.02 -22.67 -26.10
C GLY A 712 -16.62 -21.54 -25.16
N TRP A 713 -16.75 -20.29 -25.62
CA TRP A 713 -16.56 -19.08 -24.81
C TRP A 713 -17.62 -18.98 -23.70
N GLU A 714 -18.89 -19.21 -24.03
CA GLU A 714 -20.01 -19.18 -23.07
C GLU A 714 -19.79 -20.16 -21.89
N ASN A 715 -19.19 -21.32 -22.15
CA ASN A 715 -18.86 -22.31 -21.11
C ASN A 715 -17.77 -21.82 -20.15
N HIS A 716 -16.70 -21.19 -20.67
CA HIS A 716 -15.65 -20.62 -19.84
C HIS A 716 -16.17 -19.41 -19.05
N GLU A 717 -16.97 -18.54 -19.66
CA GLU A 717 -17.58 -17.41 -18.96
C GLU A 717 -18.50 -17.88 -17.82
N ALA A 718 -19.29 -18.94 -18.06
CA ALA A 718 -20.12 -19.56 -17.02
C ALA A 718 -19.27 -20.15 -15.88
N GLU A 719 -18.12 -20.76 -16.19
CA GLU A 719 -17.20 -21.29 -15.18
C GLU A 719 -16.50 -20.20 -14.38
N VAL A 720 -15.99 -19.14 -15.03
CA VAL A 720 -15.48 -17.93 -14.36
C VAL A 720 -16.55 -17.34 -13.46
N THR A 721 -17.77 -17.14 -13.98
CA THR A 721 -18.89 -16.59 -13.22
C THR A 721 -19.21 -17.46 -12.01
N LYS A 722 -19.27 -18.80 -12.18
CA LYS A 722 -19.50 -19.74 -11.08
C LYS A 722 -18.39 -19.67 -10.04
N ARG A 723 -17.14 -19.58 -10.47
CA ARG A 723 -15.98 -19.47 -9.56
C ARG A 723 -15.98 -18.13 -8.83
N TYR A 724 -16.26 -17.04 -9.54
CA TYR A 724 -16.39 -15.69 -8.99
C TYR A 724 -17.52 -15.65 -7.97
N LEU A 725 -18.70 -16.17 -8.34
CA LEU A 725 -19.82 -16.34 -7.43
C LEU A 725 -19.42 -17.15 -6.21
N THR A 726 -18.77 -18.31 -6.38
CA THR A 726 -18.30 -19.17 -5.28
C THR A 726 -17.33 -18.42 -4.35
N SER A 727 -16.39 -17.68 -4.91
CA SER A 727 -15.40 -16.88 -4.17
C SER A 727 -15.99 -15.62 -3.53
N ALA A 728 -17.09 -15.11 -4.08
CA ALA A 728 -17.83 -13.94 -3.61
C ALA A 728 -19.11 -14.35 -2.84
N LEU A 729 -19.32 -15.63 -2.53
CA LEU A 729 -20.52 -16.11 -1.84
C LEU A 729 -20.73 -15.37 -0.51
N SER A 730 -19.64 -15.08 0.20
CA SER A 730 -19.68 -14.23 1.38
C SER A 730 -20.23 -12.84 1.03
N GLY A 731 -19.65 -12.15 0.05
CA GLY A 731 -20.11 -10.83 -0.42
C GLY A 731 -21.54 -10.78 -0.97
N VAL A 732 -21.99 -11.83 -1.67
CA VAL A 732 -23.37 -11.93 -2.18
C VAL A 732 -24.36 -12.14 -1.05
N ALA A 733 -24.03 -12.97 -0.05
CA ALA A 733 -24.86 -13.16 1.14
C ALA A 733 -25.03 -11.85 1.92
N VAL A 734 -23.94 -11.08 2.02
CA VAL A 734 -23.89 -9.75 2.64
C VAL A 734 -24.89 -8.78 2.00
N VAL A 735 -24.80 -8.58 0.67
CA VAL A 735 -25.68 -7.64 -0.03
C VAL A 735 -27.14 -8.10 -0.02
N SER A 736 -27.36 -9.41 -0.14
CA SER A 736 -28.72 -9.98 -0.15
C SER A 736 -29.45 -9.73 1.16
N ALA A 737 -28.80 -9.92 2.31
CA ALA A 737 -29.46 -9.69 3.59
C ALA A 737 -29.61 -8.20 3.94
N VAL A 738 -28.71 -7.32 3.50
CA VAL A 738 -28.93 -5.86 3.55
C VAL A 738 -30.13 -5.44 2.67
N GLY A 739 -30.26 -5.99 1.47
CA GLY A 739 -31.39 -5.76 0.56
C GLY A 739 -32.73 -6.21 1.14
N ILE A 740 -32.74 -7.36 1.82
CA ILE A 740 -33.93 -7.87 2.52
C ILE A 740 -34.28 -6.97 3.72
N ALA A 741 -33.29 -6.57 4.53
CA ALA A 741 -33.51 -5.71 5.70
C ALA A 741 -34.06 -4.33 5.30
N THR A 742 -33.47 -3.69 4.29
CA THR A 742 -33.93 -2.40 3.75
C THR A 742 -35.32 -2.50 3.13
N SER A 743 -35.61 -3.57 2.38
CA SER A 743 -36.95 -3.83 1.84
C SER A 743 -38.00 -4.07 2.93
N ALA A 744 -37.63 -4.75 4.02
CA ALA A 744 -38.52 -4.97 5.17
C ALA A 744 -38.84 -3.66 5.91
N ILE A 745 -37.85 -2.78 6.06
CA ILE A 745 -38.03 -1.44 6.66
C ILE A 745 -38.89 -0.55 5.76
N ALA A 746 -38.63 -0.54 4.44
CA ALA A 746 -39.43 0.19 3.46
C ALA A 746 -40.88 -0.31 3.40
N TYR A 747 -41.08 -1.64 3.45
CA TYR A 747 -42.42 -2.22 3.48
C TYR A 747 -43.20 -1.79 4.73
N LYS A 748 -42.57 -1.84 5.92
CA LYS A 748 -43.17 -1.42 7.19
C LYS A 748 -43.45 0.09 7.30
N THR A 749 -42.81 0.90 6.47
CA THR A 749 -43.04 2.35 6.44
C THR A 749 -44.05 2.76 5.38
N MET A 750 -44.30 1.91 4.37
CA MET A 750 -45.28 2.15 3.31
C MET A 750 -46.64 1.46 3.54
N TRP A 751 -46.69 0.44 4.41
CA TRP A 751 -47.88 -0.31 4.82
C TRP A 751 -47.88 -0.47 6.33
#